data_AF-A0AAU5W9K2-F1
#
_entry.id   AF-A0AAU5W9K2-F1
#
_cell.length_a   1.000
_cell.length_b   1.000
_cell.length_c   1.000
_cell.angle_alpha   90.00
_cell.angle_beta   90.00
_cell.angle_gamma   90.00
#
_symmetry.space_group_name_H-M   'P 1'
#
loop_
_entity.id
_entity.type
_entity.pdbx_description
1 polymer ?
#
loop_
_entity_poly.entity_id
_entity_poly.type
_entity_poly.pdbx_seq_one_letter_code
_entity_poly.pdbx_strand_id
1 'polypeptide(L)'
;MSTDLYGARVLAIAPDRMSVRMRIFVVYYEAASQDALDLPSPDDEEFFREVLRLGESLDKFDDAEQEAFYDSVQSVQRVAERNAELQPVDWEHIHDFYYERHGGWLDEHRLVQADYVVRVNEPRWLADVEPGEAWGTTSFLESSIDWGEPDEPAAANSSSPAAEVIGHRPARAADAGAEEEVGRGVEAAREGDPCSARELLDAHTGKGRNSAAMRADLALAALDPSDPLAVQRLRRVAAGEDPEAGPWASVALSVLGDEALRRGMAAEHLGDAEGARAIYESGGDLGGVLLGRLLGDREILARGLETDDPLAGSYAGYLLGGLLDAGGEHGEARAVLGRACERALATRESPYGILPWIAVRLGELLTGREAAIEEIREAFVLAQPLVEIADPSLAAVGLGTLDGNPYAVRGALEWLRAWSGEYHACGVRLATGLGARVVEASDRPADHSLNQVLRELDATAESAAYGLFLKARESASRNEWDDALRDWTAAADTGLLPYARWAGTCQAVLLTVRNDEEGARHALRHGREDRLIVELAEAFSRQEEHEMARAAYTMAAEGDDPVAAGRASLGLGRILADDGRPEEAAEAYRRAWRQAGGSHATNAAFRLSTVLSGLGDKAGAAEAARDAHERALAAGDPLFARTAERLGEMLRKLGDLAGARDAYQAAVDAWREEYGEEYPYSARWSLIYLAQIQGYQGDHETSETILRAVIEMSGGAEGVDVVAALILGINAKDQRDLDAALPWFERVIASGDATHVPTALAHLAELHHWLGDRDEAARLYERTLELSDDPEYVAEAAYRLGEHLAEAGERDRATGLMERVLGSAFDDFDDDARRLLARLRDS
;
A
#
# COMPACT_ATOMS: atom_id res chain seq x y z
N MET A 1 7.49 -29.56 18.37
CA MET A 1 8.10 -30.30 17.26
C MET A 1 8.32 -31.74 17.70
N SER A 2 8.12 -32.71 16.80
CA SER A 2 8.73 -34.03 16.97
C SER A 2 10.22 -33.83 16.70
N THR A 3 11.02 -33.84 17.75
CA THR A 3 12.47 -33.66 17.65
C THR A 3 13.09 -34.95 17.14
N ASP A 4 13.97 -34.86 16.13
CA ASP A 4 14.81 -36.01 15.77
C ASP A 4 15.60 -36.44 17.01
N LEU A 5 15.35 -37.65 17.47
CA LEU A 5 15.98 -38.21 18.65
C LEU A 5 17.28 -38.91 18.28
N TYR A 6 17.29 -39.51 17.08
CA TYR A 6 18.44 -40.22 16.54
C TYR A 6 18.73 -39.79 15.11
N GLY A 7 20.00 -39.89 14.73
CA GLY A 7 20.47 -39.79 13.36
C GLY A 7 20.95 -41.13 12.85
N ALA A 8 20.76 -41.44 11.56
CA ALA A 8 21.27 -42.65 10.92
C ALA A 8 22.12 -42.33 9.69
N ARG A 9 23.26 -43.00 9.53
CA ARG A 9 24.14 -42.88 8.37
C ARG A 9 24.48 -44.25 7.79
N VAL A 10 24.33 -44.40 6.49
CA VAL A 10 24.73 -45.60 5.75
C VAL A 10 26.23 -45.59 5.52
N LEU A 11 26.93 -46.62 5.98
CA LEU A 11 28.37 -46.75 5.80
C LEU A 11 28.73 -47.65 4.61
N ALA A 12 27.96 -48.72 4.37
CA ALA A 12 28.18 -49.67 3.28
C ALA A 12 26.96 -50.58 3.05
N ILE A 13 26.76 -51.04 1.82
CA ILE A 13 25.67 -51.96 1.43
C ILE A 13 26.23 -53.15 0.67
N ALA A 14 25.67 -54.35 0.90
CA ALA A 14 26.01 -55.57 0.19
C ALA A 14 24.72 -56.32 -0.22
N PRO A 15 24.12 -55.99 -1.40
CA PRO A 15 22.83 -56.55 -1.83
C PRO A 15 22.86 -58.07 -2.01
N ASP A 16 23.97 -58.62 -2.54
CA ASP A 16 24.17 -60.08 -2.70
C ASP A 16 24.17 -60.85 -1.36
N ARG A 17 24.36 -60.13 -0.25
CA ARG A 17 24.32 -60.66 1.12
C ARG A 17 23.13 -60.13 1.92
N MET A 18 22.24 -59.36 1.29
CA MET A 18 21.03 -58.76 1.87
C MET A 18 21.30 -58.00 3.17
N SER A 19 22.36 -57.18 3.19
CA SER A 19 22.76 -56.48 4.42
C SER A 19 23.28 -55.07 4.16
N VAL A 20 23.00 -54.17 5.11
CA VAL A 20 23.51 -52.81 5.15
C VAL A 20 24.17 -52.54 6.50
N ARG A 21 25.29 -51.81 6.48
CA ARG A 21 25.98 -51.34 7.67
C ARG A 21 25.70 -49.86 7.86
N MET A 22 25.17 -49.51 9.01
CA MET A 22 24.77 -48.14 9.34
C MET A 22 25.38 -47.70 10.66
N ARG A 23 25.42 -46.40 10.87
CA ARG A 23 25.83 -45.76 12.12
C ARG A 23 24.68 -44.93 12.65
N ILE A 24 24.34 -45.15 13.91
CA ILE A 24 23.30 -44.40 14.61
C ILE A 24 23.94 -43.41 15.59
N PHE A 25 23.42 -42.19 15.63
CA PHE A 25 23.86 -41.07 16.47
C PHE A 25 22.72 -40.66 17.40
N VAL A 26 23.01 -40.31 18.64
CA VAL A 26 22.07 -39.57 19.51
C VAL A 26 22.20 -38.10 19.16
N VAL A 27 21.07 -37.46 18.83
CA VAL A 27 21.05 -36.10 18.29
C VAL A 27 20.13 -35.15 19.06
N TYR A 28 19.51 -35.65 20.13
CA TYR A 28 18.82 -34.87 21.15
C TYR A 28 19.51 -35.02 22.51
N TYR A 29 19.75 -33.90 23.19
CA TYR A 29 20.40 -33.78 24.50
C TYR A 29 19.64 -32.76 25.35
N GLU A 30 19.64 -32.93 26.66
CA GLU A 30 19.19 -31.90 27.61
C GLU A 30 20.43 -31.34 28.33
N ALA A 31 21.14 -30.41 27.70
CA ALA A 31 22.42 -29.92 28.19
C ALA A 31 22.29 -29.18 29.54
N ALA A 32 21.12 -28.60 29.83
CA ALA A 32 20.82 -27.96 31.10
C ALA A 32 20.75 -28.94 32.29
N SER A 33 20.29 -30.18 32.06
CA SER A 33 20.23 -31.27 33.04
C SER A 33 21.42 -32.24 32.94
N GLN A 34 22.27 -32.07 31.91
CA GLN A 34 23.39 -32.94 31.54
C GLN A 34 22.92 -34.38 31.26
N ASP A 35 21.84 -34.52 30.49
CA ASP A 35 21.22 -35.81 30.16
C ASP A 35 21.06 -36.04 28.64
N ALA A 36 20.99 -37.30 28.20
CA ALA A 36 20.86 -37.71 26.80
C ALA A 36 20.17 -39.06 26.64
N LEU A 37 19.67 -39.35 25.44
CA LEU A 37 19.03 -40.63 25.12
C LEU A 37 20.03 -41.79 24.97
N ASP A 38 19.58 -43.02 25.27
CA ASP A 38 20.37 -44.24 25.16
C ASP A 38 20.53 -44.74 23.71
N LEU A 39 21.64 -45.42 23.39
CA LEU A 39 21.82 -46.04 22.06
C LEU A 39 20.88 -47.25 21.86
N PRO A 40 20.25 -47.41 20.67
CA PRO A 40 19.31 -48.50 20.41
C PRO A 40 19.87 -49.91 20.64
N SER A 41 19.03 -50.81 21.16
CA SER A 41 19.38 -52.22 21.39
C SER A 41 19.41 -53.01 20.06
N PRO A 42 20.33 -53.99 19.87
CA PRO A 42 20.30 -54.87 18.70
C PRO A 42 19.03 -55.71 18.57
N ASP A 43 18.29 -55.89 19.68
CA ASP A 43 17.05 -56.66 19.70
C ASP A 43 15.81 -55.83 19.28
N ASP A 44 15.98 -54.52 19.05
CA ASP A 44 14.91 -53.60 18.64
C ASP A 44 14.80 -53.53 17.11
N GLU A 45 14.31 -54.62 16.51
CA GLU A 45 14.22 -54.76 15.04
C GLU A 45 13.24 -53.77 14.40
N GLU A 46 12.27 -53.26 15.16
CA GLU A 46 11.26 -52.30 14.70
C GLU A 46 11.86 -50.90 14.51
N PHE A 47 12.68 -50.44 15.45
CA PHE A 47 13.43 -49.20 15.28
C PHE A 47 14.27 -49.21 13.99
N PHE A 48 15.03 -50.28 13.75
CA PHE A 48 15.88 -50.37 12.56
C PHE A 48 15.08 -50.52 11.27
N ARG A 49 13.87 -51.08 11.34
CA ARG A 49 12.96 -51.13 10.20
C ARG A 49 12.47 -49.75 9.83
N GLU A 50 12.00 -48.96 10.80
CA GLU A 50 11.56 -47.59 10.56
C GLU A 50 12.70 -46.69 10.10
N VAL A 51 13.91 -46.87 10.66
CA VAL A 51 15.10 -46.17 10.17
C VAL A 51 15.38 -46.51 8.71
N LEU A 52 15.36 -47.80 8.32
CA LEU A 52 15.55 -48.19 6.91
C LEU A 52 14.41 -47.67 6.02
N ARG A 53 13.18 -47.67 6.53
CA ARG A 53 12.00 -47.18 5.85
C ARG A 53 12.16 -45.71 5.46
N LEU A 54 12.69 -44.89 6.37
CA LEU A 54 12.93 -43.45 6.13
C LEU A 54 14.13 -43.18 5.20
N GLY A 55 15.05 -44.16 5.08
CA GLY A 55 16.14 -44.11 4.11
C GLY A 55 15.71 -44.42 2.69
N GLU A 56 14.69 -45.28 2.50
CA GLU A 56 14.06 -45.48 1.19
C GLU A 56 12.98 -44.41 0.94
N SER A 57 12.90 -43.89 -0.29
CA SER A 57 11.85 -42.96 -0.68
C SER A 57 10.50 -43.71 -0.73
N LEU A 58 9.78 -43.65 0.39
CA LEU A 58 8.53 -44.35 0.67
C LEU A 58 7.39 -44.07 -0.31
N ASP A 59 7.48 -43.00 -1.10
CA ASP A 59 6.51 -42.64 -2.13
C ASP A 59 6.38 -43.70 -3.25
N LYS A 60 7.21 -44.77 -3.22
CA LYS A 60 7.28 -45.81 -4.24
C LYS A 60 6.54 -47.11 -3.90
N PHE A 61 6.15 -47.36 -2.65
CA PHE A 61 5.52 -48.62 -2.26
C PHE A 61 4.00 -48.52 -2.25
N ASP A 62 3.35 -49.45 -2.94
CA ASP A 62 1.90 -49.61 -2.82
C ASP A 62 1.50 -50.26 -1.48
N ASP A 63 0.22 -50.25 -1.16
CA ASP A 63 -0.30 -50.74 0.12
C ASP A 63 0.10 -52.20 0.42
N ALA A 64 0.26 -53.04 -0.61
CA ALA A 64 0.65 -54.44 -0.45
C ALA A 64 2.18 -54.60 -0.26
N GLU A 65 2.97 -53.74 -0.89
CA GLU A 65 4.41 -53.66 -0.68
C GLU A 65 4.77 -53.07 0.69
N GLN A 66 3.98 -52.11 1.19
CA GLN A 66 4.10 -51.61 2.56
C GLN A 66 3.80 -52.71 3.58
N GLU A 67 2.76 -53.54 3.35
CA GLU A 67 2.46 -54.69 4.21
C GLU A 67 3.60 -55.73 4.20
N ALA A 68 4.21 -55.99 3.05
CA ALA A 68 5.35 -56.90 2.92
C ALA A 68 6.66 -56.36 3.54
N PHE A 69 6.83 -55.03 3.60
CA PHE A 69 7.99 -54.38 4.21
C PHE A 69 8.03 -54.55 5.74
N TYR A 70 6.88 -54.82 6.38
CA TYR A 70 6.85 -55.06 7.83
C TYR A 70 7.64 -56.29 8.28
N ASP A 71 7.93 -57.26 7.42
CA ASP A 71 8.79 -58.41 7.77
C ASP A 71 10.21 -58.30 7.19
N SER A 72 10.60 -57.10 6.73
CA SER A 72 11.82 -56.89 5.93
C SER A 72 13.11 -57.13 6.71
N VAL A 73 13.22 -56.65 7.95
CA VAL A 73 14.43 -56.80 8.79
C VAL A 73 14.42 -58.16 9.49
N GLN A 74 15.50 -58.94 9.32
CA GLN A 74 15.63 -60.31 9.85
C GLN A 74 16.54 -60.43 11.08
N SER A 75 17.52 -59.54 11.21
CA SER A 75 18.42 -59.50 12.37
C SER A 75 19.26 -58.23 12.35
N VAL A 76 19.62 -57.75 13.55
CA VAL A 76 20.52 -56.60 13.73
C VAL A 76 21.64 -56.97 14.70
N GLN A 77 22.85 -56.52 14.39
CA GLN A 77 24.00 -56.69 15.29
C GLN A 77 24.74 -55.37 15.47
N ARG A 78 24.93 -54.95 16.73
CA ARG A 78 25.81 -53.83 17.08
C ARG A 78 27.26 -54.30 17.09
N VAL A 79 28.10 -53.61 16.34
CA VAL A 79 29.47 -54.06 16.06
C VAL A 79 30.54 -53.09 16.59
N ALA A 80 30.17 -51.86 16.95
CA ALA A 80 31.04 -50.90 17.64
C ALA A 80 30.24 -49.78 18.33
N GLU A 81 30.76 -49.23 19.43
CA GLU A 81 30.20 -48.08 20.17
C GLU A 81 31.27 -47.01 20.40
N ARG A 82 30.88 -45.73 20.43
CA ARG A 82 31.77 -44.57 20.61
C ARG A 82 31.06 -43.44 21.36
N ASN A 83 31.83 -42.73 22.19
CA ASN A 83 31.41 -41.56 22.99
C ASN A 83 30.21 -41.78 23.93
N ALA A 84 29.85 -43.03 24.25
CA ALA A 84 28.63 -43.36 25.01
C ALA A 84 28.61 -42.87 26.48
N GLU A 85 29.73 -42.42 27.04
CA GLU A 85 29.79 -41.83 28.39
C GLU A 85 30.43 -40.43 28.33
N LEU A 86 29.58 -39.40 28.37
CA LEU A 86 29.99 -38.00 28.26
C LEU A 86 30.48 -37.44 29.61
N GLN A 87 31.61 -36.72 29.60
CA GLN A 87 32.19 -36.13 30.82
C GLN A 87 31.59 -34.74 31.09
N PRO A 88 31.60 -34.22 32.34
CA PRO A 88 30.99 -32.93 32.70
C PRO A 88 31.40 -31.73 31.83
N VAL A 89 32.65 -31.71 31.37
CA VAL A 89 33.20 -30.65 30.51
C VAL A 89 32.73 -30.75 29.06
N ASP A 90 32.31 -31.94 28.62
CA ASP A 90 31.79 -32.13 27.28
C ASP A 90 30.37 -31.53 27.15
N TRP A 91 29.59 -31.54 28.24
CA TRP A 91 28.24 -30.95 28.30
C TRP A 91 28.23 -29.43 28.11
N GLU A 92 29.30 -28.71 28.47
CA GLU A 92 29.43 -27.27 28.19
C GLU A 92 29.51 -26.98 26.68
N HIS A 93 29.77 -28.02 25.88
CA HIS A 93 30.00 -27.96 24.43
C HIS A 93 29.01 -28.83 23.64
N ILE A 94 27.99 -29.38 24.31
CA ILE A 94 26.90 -30.12 23.70
C ILE A 94 25.70 -29.19 23.57
N HIS A 95 25.12 -29.18 22.38
CA HIS A 95 23.88 -28.48 22.11
C HIS A 95 22.71 -29.41 22.35
N ASP A 96 21.57 -28.84 22.75
CA ASP A 96 20.37 -29.62 23.04
C ASP A 96 19.89 -30.41 21.81
N PHE A 97 20.20 -29.95 20.59
CA PHE A 97 19.76 -30.59 19.36
C PHE A 97 20.82 -30.53 18.27
N TYR A 98 21.00 -31.65 17.58
CA TYR A 98 21.84 -31.80 16.40
C TYR A 98 20.96 -32.23 15.22
N TYR A 99 20.92 -31.41 14.18
CA TYR A 99 20.16 -31.74 12.98
C TYR A 99 21.08 -32.26 11.88
N GLU A 100 20.57 -33.21 11.09
CA GLU A 100 21.27 -33.73 9.93
C GLU A 100 21.37 -32.61 8.89
N ARG A 101 22.58 -32.31 8.44
CA ARG A 101 22.85 -31.30 7.42
C ARG A 101 23.90 -31.80 6.44
N HIS A 102 23.50 -31.90 5.17
CA HIS A 102 24.36 -32.24 4.03
C HIS A 102 24.98 -33.65 4.10
N GLY A 103 24.17 -34.61 4.53
CA GLY A 103 24.60 -35.96 4.80
C GLY A 103 25.49 -35.99 6.03
N GLY A 104 25.13 -35.36 7.16
CA GLY A 104 25.78 -35.50 8.46
C GLY A 104 25.45 -34.45 9.54
N TRP A 105 25.76 -34.75 10.81
CA TRP A 105 25.54 -33.83 11.95
C TRP A 105 26.78 -32.98 12.27
N LEU A 106 26.56 -31.76 12.75
CA LEU A 106 27.63 -30.88 13.21
C LEU A 106 28.36 -31.54 14.39
N ASP A 107 29.70 -31.57 14.33
CA ASP A 107 30.54 -32.25 15.32
C ASP A 107 30.19 -33.74 15.56
N GLU A 108 29.73 -34.46 14.54
CA GLU A 108 29.37 -35.89 14.56
C GLU A 108 30.31 -36.81 15.36
N HIS A 109 31.61 -36.55 15.25
CA HIS A 109 32.65 -37.34 15.91
C HIS A 109 32.65 -37.19 17.44
N ARG A 110 31.94 -36.19 17.98
CA ARG A 110 31.75 -35.92 19.41
C ARG A 110 30.43 -36.46 19.94
N LEU A 111 29.48 -36.78 19.07
CA LEU A 111 28.19 -37.36 19.45
C LEU A 111 28.32 -38.81 19.91
N VAL A 112 27.42 -39.21 20.81
CA VAL A 112 27.20 -40.60 21.19
C VAL A 112 26.75 -41.37 19.95
N GLN A 113 27.45 -42.47 19.60
CA GLN A 113 27.17 -43.20 18.36
C GLN A 113 27.59 -44.67 18.39
N ALA A 114 26.93 -45.50 17.58
CA ALA A 114 27.28 -46.90 17.37
C ALA A 114 27.08 -47.37 15.93
N ASP A 115 27.88 -48.35 15.50
CA ASP A 115 27.75 -48.99 14.19
C ASP A 115 26.95 -50.29 14.31
N TYR A 116 26.02 -50.50 13.40
CA TYR A 116 25.15 -51.67 13.33
C TYR A 116 25.21 -52.30 11.94
N VAL A 117 25.07 -53.62 11.88
CA VAL A 117 24.83 -54.35 10.62
C VAL A 117 23.42 -54.88 10.67
N VAL A 118 22.58 -54.43 9.73
CA VAL A 118 21.17 -54.82 9.59
C VAL A 118 21.06 -55.76 8.39
N ARG A 119 20.38 -56.89 8.58
CA ARG A 119 20.08 -57.84 7.49
C ARG A 119 18.60 -57.82 7.13
N VAL A 120 18.33 -57.77 5.83
CA VAL A 120 16.97 -57.81 5.28
C VAL A 120 16.67 -59.18 4.66
N ASN A 121 15.39 -59.48 4.49
CA ASN A 121 14.92 -60.76 3.97
C ASN A 121 15.00 -60.88 2.43
N GLU A 122 14.99 -59.75 1.73
CA GLU A 122 15.02 -59.67 0.27
C GLU A 122 15.90 -58.51 -0.19
N PRO A 123 16.69 -58.67 -1.27
CA PRO A 123 17.65 -57.64 -1.69
C PRO A 123 17.02 -56.32 -2.15
N ARG A 124 15.74 -56.34 -2.53
CA ARG A 124 15.04 -55.17 -3.08
C ARG A 124 14.85 -54.04 -2.07
N TRP A 125 14.82 -54.35 -0.77
CA TRP A 125 14.69 -53.36 0.32
C TRP A 125 15.98 -52.57 0.61
N LEU A 126 17.03 -52.80 -0.18
CA LEU A 126 18.28 -52.03 -0.13
C LEU A 126 18.60 -51.44 -1.50
N ALA A 127 17.66 -51.47 -2.45
CA ALA A 127 17.93 -51.15 -3.84
C ALA A 127 18.17 -49.64 -4.04
N ASP A 128 17.50 -48.82 -3.23
CA ASP A 128 17.51 -47.36 -3.33
C ASP A 128 18.32 -46.69 -2.21
N VAL A 129 18.97 -47.47 -1.35
CA VAL A 129 19.86 -46.96 -0.29
C VAL A 129 21.29 -46.90 -0.84
N GLU A 130 22.03 -45.84 -0.54
CA GLU A 130 23.41 -45.67 -1.00
C GLU A 130 24.42 -45.38 0.15
N PRO A 131 25.67 -45.89 0.07
CA PRO A 131 26.68 -45.58 1.08
C PRO A 131 26.99 -44.08 1.15
N GLY A 132 26.90 -43.52 2.35
CA GLY A 132 27.14 -42.11 2.63
C GLY A 132 25.86 -41.34 2.96
N GLU A 133 24.69 -41.86 2.59
CA GLU A 133 23.40 -41.25 2.93
C GLU A 133 23.19 -41.17 4.44
N ALA A 134 22.53 -40.12 4.89
CA ALA A 134 22.20 -39.92 6.29
C ALA A 134 20.88 -39.18 6.46
N TRP A 135 20.15 -39.46 7.53
CA TRP A 135 18.86 -38.85 7.86
C TRP A 135 18.59 -38.86 9.37
N GLY A 136 17.78 -37.92 9.84
CA GLY A 136 17.24 -37.89 11.20
C GLY A 136 16.00 -38.77 11.35
N THR A 137 15.72 -39.22 12.57
CA THR A 137 14.46 -39.90 12.91
C THR A 137 13.92 -39.44 14.25
N THR A 138 12.59 -39.28 14.30
CA THR A 138 11.84 -39.01 15.52
C THR A 138 11.28 -40.28 16.18
N SER A 139 11.73 -41.47 15.75
CA SER A 139 11.31 -42.74 16.36
C SER A 139 11.74 -42.82 17.83
N PHE A 140 10.80 -43.16 18.71
CA PHE A 140 11.01 -43.27 20.15
C PHE A 140 11.44 -44.69 20.54
N LEU A 141 12.23 -44.82 21.60
CA LEU A 141 12.30 -46.08 22.35
C LEU A 141 10.98 -46.19 23.14
N GLU A 142 10.33 -47.35 23.13
CA GLU A 142 8.98 -47.55 23.71
C GLU A 142 8.83 -47.24 25.23
N SER A 143 9.85 -46.74 25.92
CA SER A 143 9.85 -46.62 27.38
C SER A 143 10.53 -45.36 27.94
N SER A 144 9.86 -44.19 27.97
CA SER A 144 10.10 -43.17 29.02
C SER A 144 9.07 -42.00 29.11
N ILE A 145 8.09 -42.14 30.03
CA ILE A 145 7.54 -41.16 31.04
C ILE A 145 6.84 -39.85 30.55
N ASP A 146 5.93 -39.15 31.27
CA ASP A 146 4.69 -39.29 32.08
C ASP A 146 4.34 -37.85 32.58
N TRP A 147 3.07 -37.46 32.62
CA TRP A 147 2.61 -36.05 32.68
C TRP A 147 2.17 -35.57 34.09
N GLY A 148 2.27 -34.26 34.38
CA GLY A 148 1.74 -33.61 35.59
C GLY A 148 0.79 -32.42 35.31
N GLU A 149 -0.32 -32.33 36.05
CA GLU A 149 -1.49 -31.45 35.87
C GLU A 149 -1.42 -30.03 36.56
N PRO A 150 -2.36 -29.09 36.25
CA PRO A 150 -2.23 -27.63 36.40
C PRO A 150 -3.04 -26.96 37.55
N ASP A 151 -2.78 -25.67 37.83
CA ASP A 151 -3.55 -24.82 38.79
C ASP A 151 -4.27 -23.61 38.12
N GLU A 152 -5.44 -23.24 38.65
CA GLU A 152 -6.48 -22.31 38.10
C GLU A 152 -6.51 -20.87 38.74
N PRO A 153 -7.33 -19.89 38.23
CA PRO A 153 -6.98 -18.46 38.10
C PRO A 153 -7.63 -17.48 39.13
N ALA A 154 -7.24 -16.19 39.10
CA ALA A 154 -7.85 -15.11 39.89
C ALA A 154 -8.23 -13.83 39.08
N ALA A 155 -9.25 -13.11 39.58
CA ALA A 155 -10.22 -12.28 38.86
C ALA A 155 -9.97 -10.74 38.80
N ALA A 156 -10.80 -10.06 37.98
CA ALA A 156 -10.78 -8.67 37.50
C ALA A 156 -11.09 -7.54 38.51
N ASN A 157 -10.68 -6.28 38.19
CA ASN A 157 -11.52 -5.06 38.32
C ASN A 157 -10.95 -3.80 37.64
N SER A 158 -11.83 -2.82 37.41
CA SER A 158 -11.84 -1.69 36.46
C SER A 158 -11.61 -0.29 37.08
N SER A 159 -11.10 0.68 36.29
CA SER A 159 -11.59 2.08 36.08
C SER A 159 -10.51 3.05 35.52
N SER A 160 -10.86 3.78 34.43
CA SER A 160 -10.09 4.80 33.65
C SER A 160 -9.94 6.18 34.37
N PRO A 161 -9.27 7.29 33.88
CA PRO A 161 -9.09 7.75 32.47
C PRO A 161 -7.84 8.60 32.02
N ALA A 162 -7.61 8.59 30.69
CA ALA A 162 -7.27 9.64 29.68
C ALA A 162 -5.92 10.45 29.61
N ALA A 163 -5.45 10.57 28.34
CA ALA A 163 -4.51 11.53 27.67
C ALA A 163 -2.98 11.21 27.67
N GLU A 164 -2.16 11.40 26.62
CA GLU A 164 -2.30 11.62 25.15
C GLU A 164 -0.88 11.64 24.53
N VAL A 165 -0.76 11.31 23.23
CA VAL A 165 0.31 11.68 22.25
C VAL A 165 1.64 10.85 22.20
N ILE A 166 1.76 10.12 21.08
CA ILE A 166 2.93 9.44 20.46
C ILE A 166 3.58 8.34 21.33
N GLY A 167 3.08 7.12 21.22
CA GLY A 167 3.68 5.94 21.86
C GLY A 167 2.63 4.96 22.35
N HIS A 168 2.99 3.68 22.33
CA HIS A 168 2.34 2.54 22.98
C HIS A 168 0.88 2.65 23.42
N ARG A 169 0.02 1.81 22.83
CA ARG A 169 -1.35 1.55 23.31
C ARG A 169 -1.41 0.25 24.14
N PRO A 170 -2.31 0.16 25.14
CA PRO A 170 -2.03 -0.59 26.35
C PRO A 170 -2.45 -2.07 26.31
N ALA A 171 -1.67 -2.90 27.01
CA ALA A 171 -1.97 -4.27 27.37
C ALA A 171 -3.05 -4.37 28.49
N ARG A 172 -3.53 -5.60 28.75
CA ARG A 172 -4.53 -5.97 29.77
C ARG A 172 -4.24 -5.35 31.15
N ALA A 173 -5.26 -5.27 32.01
CA ALA A 173 -5.21 -4.72 33.37
C ALA A 173 -4.14 -5.33 34.32
N ALA A 174 -3.51 -6.46 33.99
CA ALA A 174 -2.39 -7.04 34.72
C ALA A 174 -1.02 -6.45 34.32
N ASP A 175 -0.88 -5.91 33.10
CA ASP A 175 0.35 -5.33 32.55
C ASP A 175 0.36 -3.79 32.56
N ALA A 176 -0.78 -3.14 32.85
CA ALA A 176 -0.88 -1.67 32.86
C ALA A 176 0.13 -0.98 33.81
N GLY A 177 0.40 -1.59 34.97
CA GLY A 177 1.40 -1.07 35.91
C GLY A 177 2.85 -1.22 35.40
N ALA A 178 3.14 -2.31 34.68
CA ALA A 178 4.44 -2.51 34.05
C ALA A 178 4.64 -1.57 32.86
N GLU A 179 3.62 -1.38 32.02
CA GLU A 179 3.63 -0.43 30.90
C GLU A 179 3.80 1.03 31.36
N GLU A 180 3.17 1.42 32.47
CA GLU A 180 3.33 2.76 33.07
C GLU A 180 4.74 2.95 33.66
N GLU A 181 5.29 1.94 34.32
CA GLU A 181 6.68 1.94 34.81
C GLU A 181 7.70 2.04 33.66
N VAL A 182 7.50 1.25 32.60
CA VAL A 182 8.33 1.30 31.39
C VAL A 182 8.18 2.65 30.68
N GLY A 183 6.97 3.21 30.61
CA GLY A 183 6.71 4.54 30.08
C GLY A 183 7.49 5.63 30.82
N ARG A 184 7.46 5.62 32.16
CA ARG A 184 8.25 6.53 32.99
C ARG A 184 9.76 6.35 32.78
N GLY A 185 10.21 5.12 32.54
CA GLY A 185 11.61 4.84 32.18
C GLY A 185 12.02 5.47 30.84
N VAL A 186 11.17 5.38 29.82
CA VAL A 186 11.40 6.03 28.51
C VAL A 186 11.35 7.55 28.61
N GLU A 187 10.46 8.09 29.44
CA GLU A 187 10.37 9.54 29.68
C GLU A 187 11.62 10.06 30.41
N ALA A 188 12.08 9.37 31.45
CA ALA A 188 13.34 9.69 32.13
C ALA A 188 14.55 9.65 31.16
N ALA A 189 14.55 8.70 30.21
CA ALA A 189 15.57 8.64 29.17
C ALA A 189 15.53 9.88 28.26
N ARG A 190 14.32 10.31 27.85
CA ARG A 190 14.10 11.52 27.04
C ARG A 190 14.53 12.79 27.76
N GLU A 191 14.30 12.88 29.06
CA GLU A 191 14.67 14.03 29.90
C GLU A 191 16.17 14.09 30.23
N GLY A 192 16.96 13.11 29.78
CA GLY A 192 18.40 13.05 30.00
C GLY A 192 18.80 12.50 31.36
N ASP A 193 17.95 11.68 31.99
CA ASP A 193 18.23 10.94 33.23
C ASP A 193 18.38 9.42 32.98
N PRO A 194 19.53 8.97 32.43
CA PRO A 194 19.74 7.57 32.07
C PRO A 194 19.85 6.63 33.29
N CYS A 195 20.12 7.16 34.49
CA CYS A 195 20.20 6.36 35.71
C CYS A 195 18.79 5.93 36.15
N SER A 196 17.86 6.89 36.26
CA SER A 196 16.47 6.61 36.60
C SER A 196 15.78 5.79 35.51
N ALA A 197 16.10 6.07 34.23
CA ALA A 197 15.61 5.27 33.11
C ALA A 197 16.01 3.80 33.23
N ARG A 198 17.31 3.50 33.47
CA ARG A 198 17.78 2.12 33.65
C ARG A 198 17.14 1.43 34.84
N GLU A 199 17.02 2.11 35.98
CA GLU A 199 16.41 1.53 37.19
C GLU A 199 14.97 1.07 36.94
N LEU A 200 14.19 1.87 36.22
CA LEU A 200 12.79 1.56 35.88
C LEU A 200 12.67 0.48 34.78
N LEU A 201 13.55 0.51 33.77
CA LEU A 201 13.46 -0.41 32.63
C LEU A 201 14.07 -1.79 32.93
N ASP A 202 15.15 -1.88 33.73
CA ASP A 202 15.76 -3.16 34.14
C ASP A 202 14.82 -3.99 35.02
N ALA A 203 13.83 -3.35 35.66
CA ALA A 203 12.78 -4.06 36.38
C ALA A 203 11.86 -4.88 35.44
N HIS A 204 11.88 -4.63 34.13
CA HIS A 204 10.97 -5.26 33.15
C HIS A 204 11.70 -6.01 32.03
N THR A 205 13.00 -5.79 31.83
CA THR A 205 13.83 -6.53 30.85
C THR A 205 13.86 -8.04 31.13
N GLY A 206 13.73 -8.86 30.08
CA GLY A 206 13.91 -10.31 30.16
C GLY A 206 12.88 -11.08 30.99
N LYS A 207 11.80 -10.44 31.47
CA LYS A 207 10.73 -11.07 32.27
C LYS A 207 9.67 -11.83 31.45
N GLY A 208 9.96 -12.12 30.19
CA GLY A 208 9.07 -12.82 29.26
C GLY A 208 8.89 -12.03 27.96
N ARG A 209 8.22 -12.66 26.99
CA ARG A 209 7.79 -12.00 25.76
C ARG A 209 6.45 -11.34 26.03
N ASN A 210 6.41 -10.18 26.70
CA ASN A 210 5.21 -9.33 26.81
C ASN A 210 5.54 -7.92 26.31
N SER A 211 4.51 -7.13 26.01
CA SER A 211 4.68 -5.78 25.43
C SER A 211 5.61 -4.90 26.29
N ALA A 212 5.38 -4.82 27.60
CA ALA A 212 6.18 -4.00 28.50
C ALA A 212 7.66 -4.43 28.54
N ALA A 213 7.96 -5.72 28.54
CA ALA A 213 9.33 -6.25 28.53
C ALA A 213 10.04 -5.97 27.20
N MET A 214 9.34 -6.08 26.07
CA MET A 214 9.90 -5.79 24.73
C MET A 214 10.19 -4.30 24.56
N ARG A 215 9.29 -3.44 25.05
CA ARG A 215 9.51 -2.01 25.17
C ARG A 215 10.70 -1.65 26.03
N ALA A 216 10.81 -2.27 27.20
CA ALA A 216 11.93 -2.06 28.10
C ALA A 216 13.24 -2.46 27.42
N ASP A 217 13.22 -3.59 26.71
CA ASP A 217 14.36 -4.09 25.93
C ASP A 217 14.77 -3.14 24.80
N LEU A 218 13.81 -2.58 24.06
CA LEU A 218 14.06 -1.57 23.03
C LEU A 218 14.60 -0.27 23.62
N ALA A 219 13.98 0.24 24.69
CA ALA A 219 14.39 1.47 25.35
C ALA A 219 15.79 1.37 25.94
N LEU A 220 16.14 0.23 26.56
CA LEU A 220 17.48 -0.05 27.06
C LEU A 220 18.51 -0.19 25.92
N ALA A 221 18.13 -0.83 24.80
CA ALA A 221 18.99 -0.91 23.62
C ALA A 221 19.21 0.45 22.95
N ALA A 222 18.22 1.34 22.99
CA ALA A 222 18.31 2.72 22.49
C ALA A 222 19.13 3.63 23.41
N LEU A 223 19.02 3.45 24.73
CA LEU A 223 19.77 4.20 25.75
C LEU A 223 21.28 3.96 25.69
N ASP A 224 21.67 2.70 25.46
CA ASP A 224 23.08 2.33 25.31
C ASP A 224 23.25 1.32 24.17
N PRO A 225 23.34 1.81 22.93
CA PRO A 225 23.57 0.96 21.76
C PRO A 225 24.93 0.25 21.78
N SER A 226 25.82 0.60 22.71
CA SER A 226 27.11 -0.05 22.95
C SER A 226 27.09 -1.09 24.06
N ASP A 227 25.98 -1.23 24.78
CA ASP A 227 25.80 -2.27 25.80
C ASP A 227 25.92 -3.66 25.15
N PRO A 228 26.78 -4.56 25.66
CA PRO A 228 26.87 -5.94 25.19
C PRO A 228 25.52 -6.68 25.17
N LEU A 229 24.55 -6.27 25.99
CA LEU A 229 23.20 -6.84 26.04
C LEU A 229 22.23 -6.22 25.03
N ALA A 230 22.54 -5.08 24.40
CA ALA A 230 21.64 -4.39 23.45
C ALA A 230 21.26 -5.29 22.27
N VAL A 231 22.22 -6.05 21.72
CA VAL A 231 21.97 -7.01 20.63
C VAL A 231 21.05 -8.15 21.10
N GLN A 232 21.23 -8.64 22.33
CA GLN A 232 20.40 -9.69 22.89
C GLN A 232 18.95 -9.19 23.11
N ARG A 233 18.79 -7.96 23.59
CA ARG A 233 17.51 -7.29 23.74
C ARG A 233 16.80 -7.11 22.40
N LEU A 234 17.50 -6.59 21.38
CA LEU A 234 16.95 -6.45 20.03
C LEU A 234 16.56 -7.81 19.41
N ARG A 235 17.32 -8.89 19.64
CA ARG A 235 16.93 -10.24 19.22
C ARG A 235 15.67 -10.74 19.91
N ARG A 236 15.51 -10.48 21.21
CA ARG A 236 14.27 -10.81 21.94
C ARG A 236 13.07 -10.05 21.38
N VAL A 237 13.26 -8.79 20.98
CA VAL A 237 12.20 -7.97 20.39
C VAL A 237 11.89 -8.40 18.96
N ALA A 238 12.91 -8.67 18.13
CA ALA A 238 12.74 -9.19 16.77
C ALA A 238 12.07 -10.57 16.74
N ALA A 239 12.23 -11.35 17.81
CA ALA A 239 11.54 -12.62 18.05
C ALA A 239 10.28 -12.49 18.92
N GLY A 240 9.87 -11.28 19.30
CA GLY A 240 8.57 -11.05 19.93
C GLY A 240 7.59 -10.60 18.86
N GLU A 241 6.38 -11.16 18.85
CA GLU A 241 5.40 -10.97 17.77
C GLU A 241 4.73 -9.60 17.72
N ASP A 242 5.45 -8.53 18.05
CA ASP A 242 5.02 -7.15 17.84
C ASP A 242 5.36 -6.71 16.39
N PRO A 243 4.37 -6.51 15.50
CA PRO A 243 4.55 -6.12 14.10
C PRO A 243 4.97 -4.66 13.93
N GLU A 244 5.05 -3.87 15.01
CA GLU A 244 5.66 -2.54 15.01
C GLU A 244 7.11 -2.59 15.50
N ALA A 245 7.35 -3.26 16.63
CA ALA A 245 8.64 -3.33 17.33
C ALA A 245 9.57 -4.42 16.77
N GLY A 246 9.04 -5.57 16.38
CA GLY A 246 9.78 -6.73 15.88
C GLY A 246 10.43 -6.49 14.51
N PRO A 247 9.70 -6.05 13.49
CA PRO A 247 10.26 -5.64 12.19
C PRO A 247 11.28 -4.51 12.34
N TRP A 248 10.99 -3.54 13.23
CA TRP A 248 11.91 -2.45 13.52
C TRP A 248 13.19 -2.95 14.19
N ALA A 249 13.10 -3.87 15.16
CA ALA A 249 14.25 -4.49 15.80
C ALA A 249 15.06 -5.35 14.82
N SER A 250 14.39 -5.97 13.85
CA SER A 250 15.03 -6.73 12.77
C SER A 250 15.89 -5.82 11.87
N VAL A 251 15.38 -4.63 11.56
CA VAL A 251 16.15 -3.58 10.86
C VAL A 251 17.28 -3.07 11.74
N ALA A 252 17.03 -2.80 13.02
CA ALA A 252 18.04 -2.33 13.97
C ALA A 252 19.22 -3.31 14.14
N LEU A 253 18.94 -4.62 14.14
CA LEU A 253 19.95 -5.68 14.15
C LEU A 253 20.78 -5.71 12.87
N SER A 254 20.19 -5.32 11.74
CA SER A 254 20.84 -5.32 10.43
C SER A 254 21.73 -4.09 10.22
N VAL A 255 21.52 -3.01 10.97
CA VAL A 255 22.32 -1.77 10.92
C VAL A 255 23.26 -1.58 12.10
N LEU A 256 23.63 -2.64 12.82
CA LEU A 256 24.51 -2.52 13.99
C LEU A 256 25.86 -1.82 13.69
N GLY A 257 26.34 -1.92 12.45
CA GLY A 257 27.56 -1.27 11.96
C GLY A 257 27.41 0.21 11.58
N ASP A 258 26.18 0.71 11.45
CA ASP A 258 25.90 2.10 11.09
C ASP A 258 25.57 2.92 12.35
N GLU A 259 26.55 3.68 12.83
CA GLU A 259 26.40 4.51 14.03
C GLU A 259 25.37 5.64 13.84
N ALA A 260 25.27 6.20 12.63
CA ALA A 260 24.34 7.28 12.35
C ALA A 260 22.90 6.75 12.40
N LEU A 261 22.60 5.70 11.64
CA LEU A 261 21.26 5.10 11.64
C LEU A 261 20.86 4.55 13.01
N ARG A 262 21.78 3.91 13.75
CA ARG A 262 21.50 3.51 15.14
C ARG A 262 21.12 4.67 16.04
N ARG A 263 21.79 5.82 15.90
CA ARG A 263 21.45 7.04 16.67
C ARG A 263 20.10 7.60 16.26
N GLY A 264 19.76 7.58 14.97
CA GLY A 264 18.44 7.99 14.48
C GLY A 264 17.33 7.09 15.01
N MET A 265 17.53 5.77 14.95
CA MET A 265 16.62 4.76 15.48
C MET A 265 16.46 4.87 17.01
N ALA A 266 17.54 5.08 17.75
CA ALA A 266 17.48 5.34 19.18
C ALA A 266 16.70 6.63 19.51
N ALA A 267 16.95 7.71 18.76
CA ALA A 267 16.22 8.97 18.91
C ALA A 267 14.72 8.80 18.63
N GLU A 268 14.35 8.09 17.56
CA GLU A 268 12.96 7.76 17.23
C GLU A 268 12.27 7.04 18.39
N HIS A 269 12.92 6.01 18.95
CA HIS A 269 12.31 5.18 19.99
C HIS A 269 12.24 5.88 21.37
N LEU A 270 13.16 6.80 21.64
CA LEU A 270 13.10 7.68 22.82
C LEU A 270 12.16 8.88 22.61
N GLY A 271 11.59 9.04 21.41
CA GLY A 271 10.65 10.08 21.01
C GLY A 271 11.25 11.45 20.74
N ASP A 272 12.52 11.49 20.34
CA ASP A 272 13.17 12.62 19.67
C ASP A 272 12.99 12.49 18.15
N ALA A 273 11.78 12.81 17.68
CA ALA A 273 11.42 12.70 16.27
C ALA A 273 12.19 13.70 15.38
N GLU A 274 12.52 14.89 15.88
CA GLU A 274 13.30 15.88 15.13
C GLU A 274 14.76 15.45 14.96
N GLY A 275 15.38 14.90 16.01
CA GLY A 275 16.72 14.31 15.94
C GLY A 275 16.78 13.09 15.05
N ALA A 276 15.79 12.19 15.12
CA ALA A 276 15.67 11.04 14.23
C ALA A 276 15.54 11.47 12.76
N ARG A 277 14.65 12.42 12.48
CA ARG A 277 14.43 12.96 11.13
C ARG A 277 15.71 13.54 10.53
N ALA A 278 16.42 14.40 11.27
CA ALA A 278 17.65 15.02 10.80
C ALA A 278 18.72 13.99 10.41
N ILE A 279 18.77 12.87 11.13
CA ILE A 279 19.68 11.76 10.84
C ILE A 279 19.22 10.99 9.60
N TYR A 280 17.94 10.61 9.53
CA TYR A 280 17.37 9.81 8.44
C TYR A 280 17.44 10.51 7.08
N GLU A 281 17.28 11.84 7.04
CA GLU A 281 17.43 12.65 5.82
C GLU A 281 18.84 12.53 5.19
N SER A 282 19.84 12.13 5.98
CA SER A 282 21.22 11.90 5.52
C SER A 282 21.64 10.42 5.48
N GLY A 283 20.72 9.49 5.80
CA GLY A 283 21.00 8.07 6.05
C GLY A 283 20.94 7.15 4.84
N GLY A 284 21.04 7.67 3.61
CA GLY A 284 20.96 6.87 2.38
C GLY A 284 19.59 6.22 2.16
N ASP A 285 19.55 5.11 1.43
CA ASP A 285 18.31 4.42 1.02
C ASP A 285 17.49 3.96 2.23
N LEU A 286 18.12 3.28 3.19
CA LEU A 286 17.46 2.83 4.42
C LEU A 286 17.06 3.99 5.34
N GLY A 287 17.87 5.05 5.40
CA GLY A 287 17.48 6.31 6.07
C GLY A 287 16.22 6.91 5.45
N GLY A 288 16.12 6.91 4.12
CA GLY A 288 14.90 7.30 3.40
C GLY A 288 13.69 6.45 3.78
N VAL A 289 13.84 5.14 3.90
CA VAL A 289 12.75 4.24 4.32
C VAL A 289 12.35 4.46 5.77
N LEU A 290 13.32 4.66 6.68
CA LEU A 290 13.06 4.99 8.09
C LEU A 290 12.38 6.36 8.23
N LEU A 291 12.73 7.33 7.38
CA LEU A 291 12.03 8.61 7.27
C LEU A 291 10.59 8.41 6.78
N GLY A 292 10.40 7.57 5.75
CA GLY A 292 9.08 7.19 5.23
C GLY A 292 8.20 6.55 6.31
N ARG A 293 8.77 5.68 7.15
CA ARG A 293 8.11 5.11 8.33
C ARG A 293 7.73 6.20 9.34
N LEU A 294 8.69 7.04 9.73
CA LEU A 294 8.50 8.10 10.73
C LEU A 294 7.38 9.08 10.32
N LEU A 295 7.26 9.37 9.03
CA LEU A 295 6.27 10.28 8.48
C LEU A 295 4.96 9.60 8.03
N GLY A 296 4.93 8.27 7.92
CA GLY A 296 3.82 7.52 7.33
C GLY A 296 3.62 7.79 5.83
N ASP A 297 4.69 8.12 5.11
CA ASP A 297 4.64 8.59 3.72
C ASP A 297 4.77 7.43 2.72
N ARG A 298 3.67 7.15 1.99
CA ARG A 298 3.60 6.07 1.00
C ARG A 298 4.51 6.30 -0.21
N GLU A 299 4.78 7.54 -0.59
CA GLU A 299 5.59 7.89 -1.74
C GLU A 299 7.08 7.72 -1.45
N ILE A 300 7.50 8.07 -0.23
CA ILE A 300 8.87 7.77 0.25
C ILE A 300 9.08 6.25 0.31
N LEU A 301 8.09 5.50 0.83
CA LEU A 301 8.18 4.04 0.89
C LEU A 301 8.13 3.40 -0.51
N ALA A 302 7.35 3.93 -1.45
CA ALA A 302 7.34 3.46 -2.84
C ALA A 302 8.70 3.67 -3.52
N ARG A 303 9.36 4.81 -3.30
CA ARG A 303 10.74 5.02 -3.76
C ARG A 303 11.72 4.07 -3.06
N GLY A 304 11.54 3.86 -1.75
CA GLY A 304 12.30 2.88 -0.98
C GLY A 304 12.22 1.46 -1.55
N LEU A 305 11.05 1.06 -2.05
CA LEU A 305 10.83 -0.24 -2.70
C LEU A 305 11.62 -0.38 -4.01
N GLU A 306 11.94 0.72 -4.70
CA GLU A 306 12.69 0.70 -5.96
C GLU A 306 14.22 0.86 -5.74
N THR A 307 14.67 0.91 -4.49
CA THR A 307 16.11 0.97 -4.15
C THR A 307 16.83 -0.33 -4.49
N ASP A 308 18.13 -0.21 -4.82
CA ASP A 308 19.03 -1.36 -4.99
C ASP A 308 19.46 -1.95 -3.63
N ASP A 309 19.30 -1.20 -2.53
CA ASP A 309 19.54 -1.69 -1.17
C ASP A 309 18.48 -2.74 -0.80
N PRO A 310 18.88 -4.01 -0.59
CA PRO A 310 17.92 -5.06 -0.36
C PRO A 310 17.12 -4.92 0.95
N LEU A 311 17.76 -4.44 2.03
CA LEU A 311 17.13 -4.26 3.33
C LEU A 311 16.16 -3.08 3.29
N ALA A 312 16.58 -1.97 2.68
CA ALA A 312 15.71 -0.82 2.48
C ALA A 312 14.49 -1.18 1.63
N GLY A 313 14.71 -1.87 0.50
CA GLY A 313 13.65 -2.34 -0.38
C GLY A 313 12.65 -3.28 0.29
N SER A 314 13.13 -4.28 1.02
CA SER A 314 12.29 -5.24 1.73
C SER A 314 11.53 -4.61 2.89
N TYR A 315 12.16 -3.71 3.65
CA TYR A 315 11.48 -2.99 4.73
C TYR A 315 10.46 -1.98 4.20
N ALA A 316 10.78 -1.29 3.11
CA ALA A 316 9.84 -0.42 2.42
C ALA A 316 8.62 -1.20 1.92
N GLY A 317 8.84 -2.38 1.33
CA GLY A 317 7.77 -3.27 0.89
C GLY A 317 6.92 -3.83 2.04
N TYR A 318 7.52 -4.15 3.19
CA TYR A 318 6.78 -4.51 4.41
C TYR A 318 5.81 -3.39 4.83
N LEU A 319 6.33 -2.16 4.95
CA LEU A 319 5.58 -1.00 5.40
C LEU A 319 4.52 -0.57 4.38
N LEU A 320 4.91 -0.43 3.13
CA LEU A 320 4.01 -0.04 2.04
C LEU A 320 2.93 -1.10 1.81
N GLY A 321 3.29 -2.38 1.84
CA GLY A 321 2.34 -3.49 1.75
C GLY A 321 1.28 -3.45 2.86
N GLY A 322 1.68 -3.15 4.10
CA GLY A 322 0.76 -2.93 5.20
C GLY A 322 -0.13 -1.69 5.01
N LEU A 323 0.41 -0.59 4.48
CA LEU A 323 -0.37 0.62 4.20
C LEU A 323 -1.37 0.43 3.04
N LEU A 324 -0.98 -0.32 1.99
CA LEU A 324 -1.81 -0.69 0.85
C LEU A 324 -2.95 -1.62 1.27
N ASP A 325 -2.66 -2.64 2.09
CA ASP A 325 -3.67 -3.57 2.58
C ASP A 325 -4.71 -2.84 3.45
N ALA A 326 -4.25 -1.99 4.37
CA ALA A 326 -5.13 -1.11 5.12
C ALA A 326 -5.95 -0.21 4.18
N GLY A 327 -5.33 0.39 3.16
CA GLY A 327 -5.99 1.20 2.14
C GLY A 327 -6.99 0.48 1.23
N GLY A 328 -7.17 -0.84 1.38
CA GLY A 328 -8.08 -1.63 0.55
C GLY A 328 -7.50 -2.04 -0.80
N GLU A 329 -6.23 -1.75 -1.06
CA GLU A 329 -5.51 -1.98 -2.32
C GLU A 329 -4.86 -3.37 -2.32
N HIS A 330 -5.64 -4.40 -1.99
CA HIS A 330 -5.14 -5.74 -1.64
C HIS A 330 -4.35 -6.44 -2.75
N GLY A 331 -4.70 -6.20 -4.03
CA GLY A 331 -3.95 -6.75 -5.16
C GLY A 331 -2.55 -6.16 -5.27
N GLU A 332 -2.44 -4.86 -5.03
CA GLU A 332 -1.15 -4.17 -5.01
C GLU A 332 -0.36 -4.48 -3.75
N ALA A 333 -1.04 -4.59 -2.60
CA ALA A 333 -0.44 -5.08 -1.35
C ALA A 333 0.19 -6.46 -1.53
N ARG A 334 -0.51 -7.40 -2.19
CA ARG A 334 -0.01 -8.74 -2.51
C ARG A 334 1.22 -8.67 -3.42
N ALA A 335 1.20 -7.82 -4.45
CA ALA A 335 2.33 -7.65 -5.35
C ALA A 335 3.54 -7.03 -4.65
N VAL A 336 3.34 -6.02 -3.80
CA VAL A 336 4.40 -5.34 -3.05
C VAL A 336 5.00 -6.25 -1.99
N LEU A 337 4.17 -6.95 -1.21
CA LEU A 337 4.65 -7.92 -0.22
C LEU A 337 5.35 -9.11 -0.87
N GLY A 338 4.85 -9.60 -2.02
CA GLY A 338 5.52 -10.63 -2.82
C GLY A 338 6.91 -10.19 -3.28
N ARG A 339 7.03 -9.00 -3.89
CA ARG A 339 8.33 -8.41 -4.28
C ARG A 339 9.27 -8.23 -3.08
N ALA A 340 8.74 -7.80 -1.94
CA ALA A 340 9.50 -7.61 -0.71
C ALA A 340 10.03 -8.95 -0.15
N CYS A 341 9.20 -10.00 -0.18
CA CYS A 341 9.59 -11.37 0.16
C CYS A 341 10.70 -11.88 -0.75
N GLU A 342 10.54 -11.78 -2.07
CA GLU A 342 11.56 -12.20 -3.04
C GLU A 342 12.90 -11.51 -2.81
N ARG A 343 12.86 -10.20 -2.55
CA ARG A 343 14.06 -9.40 -2.26
C ARG A 343 14.72 -9.80 -0.94
N ALA A 344 13.94 -9.99 0.12
CA ALA A 344 14.46 -10.39 1.43
C ALA A 344 14.99 -11.84 1.41
N LEU A 345 14.41 -12.70 0.56
CA LEU A 345 14.89 -14.06 0.35
C LEU A 345 16.25 -14.08 -0.36
N ALA A 346 16.48 -13.16 -1.31
CA ALA A 346 17.71 -13.09 -2.08
C ALA A 346 18.96 -12.73 -1.24
N THR A 347 18.78 -12.07 -0.10
CA THR A 347 19.87 -11.61 0.78
C THR A 347 20.29 -12.62 1.83
N ARG A 348 19.54 -13.72 1.99
CA ARG A 348 19.72 -14.74 3.04
C ARG A 348 19.84 -14.11 4.44
N GLU A 349 18.83 -13.35 4.82
CA GLU A 349 18.82 -12.65 6.10
C GLU A 349 18.95 -13.59 7.31
N SER A 350 19.39 -13.00 8.42
CA SER A 350 19.32 -13.60 9.76
C SER A 350 17.91 -14.15 10.04
N PRO A 351 17.75 -15.18 10.89
CA PRO A 351 16.41 -15.58 11.38
C PRO A 351 15.69 -14.45 12.13
N TYR A 352 16.42 -13.42 12.57
CA TYR A 352 15.89 -12.16 13.13
C TYR A 352 15.79 -11.03 12.08
N GLY A 353 15.74 -11.37 10.79
CA GLY A 353 15.62 -10.44 9.66
C GLY A 353 14.18 -10.00 9.40
N ILE A 354 13.97 -9.21 8.35
CA ILE A 354 12.64 -8.69 8.01
C ILE A 354 11.79 -9.72 7.25
N LEU A 355 12.41 -10.70 6.57
CA LEU A 355 11.70 -11.71 5.77
C LEU A 355 10.54 -12.41 6.52
N PRO A 356 10.72 -12.97 7.74
CA PRO A 356 9.63 -13.66 8.43
C PRO A 356 8.42 -12.75 8.71
N TRP A 357 8.66 -11.46 8.93
CA TRP A 357 7.61 -10.47 9.17
C TRP A 357 6.82 -10.13 7.90
N ILE A 358 7.51 -10.03 6.76
CA ILE A 358 6.86 -9.85 5.45
C ILE A 358 6.02 -11.09 5.13
N ALA A 359 6.57 -12.27 5.40
CA ALA A 359 5.95 -13.57 5.16
C ALA A 359 4.66 -13.78 5.96
N VAL A 360 4.65 -13.49 7.27
CA VAL A 360 3.42 -13.52 8.09
C VAL A 360 2.36 -12.57 7.54
N ARG A 361 2.74 -11.31 7.24
CA ARG A 361 1.82 -10.31 6.71
C ARG A 361 1.23 -10.71 5.35
N LEU A 362 2.04 -11.30 4.47
CA LEU A 362 1.60 -11.84 3.20
C LEU A 362 0.63 -13.02 3.40
N GLY A 363 0.94 -13.94 4.31
CA GLY A 363 0.07 -15.08 4.63
C GLY A 363 -1.29 -14.65 5.21
N GLU A 364 -1.31 -13.67 6.09
CA GLU A 364 -2.55 -13.06 6.61
C GLU A 364 -3.38 -12.43 5.49
N LEU A 365 -2.74 -11.63 4.61
CA LEU A 365 -3.39 -11.00 3.46
C LEU A 365 -4.05 -12.04 2.54
N LEU A 366 -3.36 -13.13 2.24
CA LEU A 366 -3.83 -14.18 1.32
C LEU A 366 -4.95 -15.03 1.90
N THR A 367 -5.00 -15.20 3.23
CA THR A 367 -6.00 -16.03 3.92
C THR A 367 -7.43 -15.51 3.68
N GLY A 368 -7.63 -14.19 3.68
CA GLY A 368 -8.94 -13.58 3.47
C GLY A 368 -9.41 -13.44 2.02
N ARG A 369 -8.77 -14.11 1.04
CA ARG A 369 -8.92 -13.84 -0.41
C ARG A 369 -8.94 -15.11 -1.27
N GLU A 370 -9.30 -14.96 -2.55
CA GLU A 370 -9.14 -15.99 -3.60
C GLU A 370 -7.66 -16.22 -3.94
N ALA A 371 -6.90 -16.77 -2.99
CA ALA A 371 -5.53 -17.27 -3.19
C ALA A 371 -5.53 -18.80 -3.30
N ALA A 372 -4.47 -19.42 -3.82
CA ALA A 372 -4.35 -20.88 -3.68
C ALA A 372 -3.89 -21.22 -2.25
N ILE A 373 -4.31 -22.38 -1.71
CA ILE A 373 -3.81 -22.84 -0.40
C ILE A 373 -2.28 -22.99 -0.43
N GLU A 374 -1.73 -23.45 -1.55
CA GLU A 374 -0.29 -23.61 -1.71
C GLU A 374 0.45 -22.26 -1.63
N GLU A 375 -0.13 -21.20 -2.18
CA GLU A 375 0.45 -19.86 -2.09
C GLU A 375 0.46 -19.32 -0.65
N ILE A 376 -0.62 -19.60 0.10
CA ILE A 376 -0.70 -19.26 1.53
C ILE A 376 0.36 -20.06 2.32
N ARG A 377 0.53 -21.33 1.97
CA ARG A 377 1.54 -22.22 2.56
C ARG A 377 2.94 -21.72 2.29
N GLU A 378 3.27 -21.38 1.05
CA GLU A 378 4.57 -20.80 0.68
C GLU A 378 4.89 -19.56 1.52
N ALA A 379 3.92 -18.65 1.69
CA ALA A 379 4.10 -17.47 2.53
C ALA A 379 4.40 -17.85 4.00
N PHE A 380 3.64 -18.75 4.61
CA PHE A 380 3.86 -19.14 6.00
C PHE A 380 5.14 -19.99 6.22
N VAL A 381 5.58 -20.75 5.23
CA VAL A 381 6.88 -21.47 5.28
C VAL A 381 8.05 -20.48 5.33
N LEU A 382 7.96 -19.35 4.63
CA LEU A 382 8.95 -18.27 4.75
C LEU A 382 8.96 -17.59 6.13
N ALA A 383 7.87 -17.74 6.90
CA ALA A 383 7.77 -17.28 8.28
C ALA A 383 8.22 -18.33 9.32
N GLN A 384 8.66 -19.53 8.89
CA GLN A 384 9.14 -20.60 9.78
C GLN A 384 10.19 -20.14 10.82
N PRO A 385 11.13 -19.23 10.51
CA PRO A 385 12.06 -18.73 11.52
C PRO A 385 11.37 -18.11 12.73
N LEU A 386 10.21 -17.46 12.56
CA LEU A 386 9.39 -16.96 13.68
C LEU A 386 8.83 -18.09 14.52
N VAL A 387 8.46 -19.23 13.94
CA VAL A 387 8.05 -20.41 14.73
C VAL A 387 9.21 -20.93 15.58
N GLU A 388 10.42 -20.95 15.04
CA GLU A 388 11.60 -21.48 15.71
C GLU A 388 12.12 -20.54 16.82
N ILE A 389 12.08 -19.23 16.60
CA ILE A 389 12.59 -18.22 17.56
C ILE A 389 11.50 -17.69 18.48
N ALA A 390 10.23 -17.78 18.07
CA ALA A 390 9.03 -17.33 18.74
C ALA A 390 7.99 -18.46 18.76
N ASP A 391 8.32 -19.57 19.44
CA ASP A 391 7.36 -20.62 19.73
C ASP A 391 6.57 -20.25 21.00
N PRO A 392 5.23 -20.12 20.95
CA PRO A 392 4.33 -20.08 19.77
C PRO A 392 4.17 -18.71 19.08
N SER A 393 3.67 -18.70 17.83
CA SER A 393 3.56 -17.52 16.93
C SER A 393 2.29 -17.51 16.05
N LEU A 394 1.94 -16.36 15.43
CA LEU A 394 0.98 -16.26 14.33
C LEU A 394 1.39 -17.12 13.13
N ALA A 395 2.70 -17.22 12.87
CA ALA A 395 3.23 -18.16 11.90
C ALA A 395 2.88 -19.62 12.27
N ALA A 396 2.97 -19.98 13.56
CA ALA A 396 2.59 -21.31 14.06
C ALA A 396 1.07 -21.56 13.95
N VAL A 397 0.24 -20.53 14.09
CA VAL A 397 -1.21 -20.64 13.83
C VAL A 397 -1.46 -20.93 12.34
N GLY A 398 -0.82 -20.18 11.44
CA GLY A 398 -0.95 -20.35 9.98
C GLY A 398 -0.52 -21.74 9.52
N LEU A 399 0.72 -22.13 9.84
CA LEU A 399 1.28 -23.45 9.50
C LEU A 399 0.50 -24.59 10.16
N GLY A 400 0.20 -24.47 11.45
CA GLY A 400 -0.57 -25.48 12.17
C GLY A 400 -1.96 -25.70 11.55
N THR A 401 -2.61 -24.64 11.06
CA THR A 401 -3.91 -24.76 10.38
C THR A 401 -3.78 -25.41 9.01
N LEU A 402 -2.75 -25.03 8.24
CA LEU A 402 -2.45 -25.63 6.92
C LEU A 402 -2.08 -27.11 7.01
N ASP A 403 -1.40 -27.51 8.08
CA ASP A 403 -0.93 -28.87 8.29
C ASP A 403 -1.97 -29.77 8.96
N GLY A 404 -3.15 -29.24 9.31
CA GLY A 404 -4.16 -30.03 10.00
C GLY A 404 -3.85 -30.26 11.49
N ASN A 405 -2.92 -29.52 12.09
CA ASN A 405 -2.39 -29.77 13.44
C ASN A 405 -3.15 -28.96 14.51
N PRO A 406 -4.16 -29.54 15.19
CA PRO A 406 -4.96 -28.83 16.20
C PRO A 406 -4.15 -28.41 17.43
N TYR A 407 -3.08 -29.14 17.77
CA TYR A 407 -2.28 -28.88 18.95
C TYR A 407 -1.39 -27.64 18.75
N ALA A 408 -0.79 -27.51 17.56
CA ALA A 408 -0.04 -26.32 17.18
C ALA A 408 -0.94 -25.07 17.17
N VAL A 409 -2.15 -25.18 16.59
CA VAL A 409 -3.12 -24.07 16.56
C VAL A 409 -3.57 -23.68 17.98
N ARG A 410 -3.95 -24.65 18.82
CA ARG A 410 -4.42 -24.37 20.19
C ARG A 410 -3.32 -23.78 21.07
N GLY A 411 -2.12 -24.38 21.05
CA GLY A 411 -0.98 -23.89 21.83
C GLY A 411 -0.57 -22.48 21.41
N ALA A 412 -0.61 -22.19 20.10
CA ALA A 412 -0.32 -20.85 19.61
C ALA A 412 -1.37 -19.81 20.00
N LEU A 413 -2.65 -20.14 19.91
CA LEU A 413 -3.72 -19.25 20.36
C LEU A 413 -3.69 -19.01 21.87
N GLU A 414 -3.48 -20.04 22.69
CA GLU A 414 -3.37 -19.88 24.15
C GLU A 414 -2.23 -18.95 24.54
N TRP A 415 -1.09 -19.07 23.86
CA TRP A 415 0.04 -18.19 24.06
C TRP A 415 -0.22 -16.75 23.60
N LEU A 416 -0.76 -16.59 22.39
CA LEU A 416 -1.17 -15.27 21.88
C LEU A 416 -2.18 -14.61 22.82
N ARG A 417 -3.08 -15.39 23.44
CA ARG A 417 -4.06 -14.89 24.42
C ARG A 417 -3.43 -14.40 25.73
N ALA A 418 -2.36 -15.05 26.16
CA ALA A 418 -1.57 -14.61 27.31
C ALA A 418 -0.77 -13.34 26.97
N TRP A 419 -0.35 -13.20 25.71
CA TRP A 419 0.48 -12.11 25.22
C TRP A 419 -0.29 -10.83 24.87
N SER A 420 -1.32 -10.93 24.03
CA SER A 420 -2.12 -9.81 23.55
C SER A 420 -3.49 -10.24 23.05
N GLY A 421 -4.54 -9.56 23.52
CA GLY A 421 -5.91 -9.80 23.04
C GLY A 421 -6.09 -9.52 21.55
N GLU A 422 -5.35 -8.56 20.99
CA GLU A 422 -5.43 -8.21 19.58
C GLU A 422 -4.80 -9.29 18.68
N TYR A 423 -3.64 -9.82 19.07
CA TYR A 423 -2.96 -10.87 18.32
C TYR A 423 -3.58 -12.25 18.51
N HIS A 424 -4.13 -12.51 19.69
CA HIS A 424 -5.04 -13.63 19.86
C HIS A 424 -6.18 -13.54 18.86
N ALA A 425 -6.79 -12.36 18.73
CA ALA A 425 -7.83 -12.13 17.76
C ALA A 425 -7.32 -12.34 16.33
N CYS A 426 -6.12 -11.85 15.96
CA CYS A 426 -5.48 -12.14 14.66
C CYS A 426 -5.32 -13.65 14.42
N GLY A 427 -4.80 -14.39 15.39
CA GLY A 427 -4.63 -15.83 15.31
C GLY A 427 -5.96 -16.55 15.13
N VAL A 428 -7.01 -16.16 15.87
CA VAL A 428 -8.35 -16.74 15.71
C VAL A 428 -8.87 -16.50 14.30
N ARG A 429 -8.72 -15.29 13.74
CA ARG A 429 -9.11 -14.99 12.34
C ARG A 429 -8.34 -15.84 11.33
N LEU A 430 -7.04 -15.98 11.53
CA LEU A 430 -6.16 -16.76 10.68
C LEU A 430 -6.56 -18.24 10.69
N ALA A 431 -6.74 -18.83 11.88
CA ALA A 431 -7.13 -20.22 12.06
C ALA A 431 -8.51 -20.52 11.46
N THR A 432 -9.51 -19.67 11.74
CA THR A 432 -10.88 -19.85 11.23
C THR A 432 -10.97 -19.67 9.72
N GLY A 433 -10.38 -18.59 9.18
CA GLY A 433 -10.40 -18.29 7.75
C GLY A 433 -9.64 -19.32 6.91
N LEU A 434 -8.47 -19.78 7.39
CA LEU A 434 -7.67 -20.77 6.69
C LEU A 434 -8.24 -22.19 6.87
N GLY A 435 -8.74 -22.50 8.06
CA GLY A 435 -9.32 -23.79 8.40
C GLY A 435 -10.53 -24.14 7.53
N ALA A 436 -11.44 -23.19 7.29
CA ALA A 436 -12.59 -23.40 6.39
C ALA A 436 -12.14 -23.83 4.98
N ARG A 437 -11.07 -23.19 4.48
CA ARG A 437 -10.54 -23.44 3.13
C ARG A 437 -9.80 -24.75 3.02
N VAL A 438 -9.01 -25.11 4.04
CA VAL A 438 -8.34 -26.42 4.14
C VAL A 438 -9.36 -27.56 4.20
N VAL A 439 -10.46 -27.37 4.93
CA VAL A 439 -11.56 -28.34 5.01
C VAL A 439 -12.28 -28.49 3.66
N GLU A 440 -12.50 -27.39 2.93
CA GLU A 440 -13.15 -27.42 1.61
C GLU A 440 -12.26 -28.02 0.50
N ALA A 441 -10.94 -27.80 0.57
CA ALA A 441 -9.99 -28.24 -0.47
C ALA A 441 -9.47 -29.67 -0.27
N SER A 442 -9.70 -30.28 0.89
CA SER A 442 -9.19 -31.61 1.22
C SER A 442 -10.22 -32.71 0.92
N ASP A 443 -9.90 -33.62 0.00
CA ASP A 443 -10.63 -34.91 -0.18
C ASP A 443 -10.35 -35.90 0.97
N ARG A 444 -9.34 -35.62 1.80
CA ARG A 444 -9.10 -36.34 3.06
C ARG A 444 -9.98 -35.73 4.15
N PRO A 445 -10.60 -36.53 5.04
CA PRO A 445 -11.31 -35.97 6.18
C PRO A 445 -10.31 -35.14 6.99
N ALA A 446 -10.45 -33.81 6.96
CA ALA A 446 -9.69 -32.94 7.83
C ALA A 446 -9.81 -33.48 9.26
N ASP A 447 -8.65 -33.70 9.90
CA ASP A 447 -8.53 -34.47 11.12
C ASP A 447 -9.62 -34.03 12.12
N HIS A 448 -10.39 -34.97 12.66
CA HIS A 448 -11.62 -34.67 13.44
C HIS A 448 -11.35 -33.63 14.55
N SER A 449 -10.12 -33.64 15.05
CA SER A 449 -9.55 -32.77 16.06
C SER A 449 -9.34 -31.31 15.61
N LEU A 450 -8.88 -31.02 14.38
CA LEU A 450 -8.79 -29.64 13.88
C LEU A 450 -10.18 -29.06 13.66
N ASN A 451 -11.09 -29.85 13.07
CA ASN A 451 -12.49 -29.47 12.94
C ASN A 451 -13.16 -29.15 14.29
N GLN A 452 -12.76 -29.85 15.36
CA GLN A 452 -13.22 -29.55 16.71
C GLN A 452 -12.65 -28.22 17.22
N VAL A 453 -11.34 -27.97 17.08
CA VAL A 453 -10.72 -26.69 17.47
C VAL A 453 -11.38 -25.53 16.73
N LEU A 454 -11.60 -25.64 15.42
CA LEU A 454 -12.24 -24.59 14.63
C LEU A 454 -13.69 -24.33 15.08
N ARG A 455 -14.47 -25.37 15.41
CA ARG A 455 -15.82 -25.21 15.97
C ARG A 455 -15.82 -24.58 17.37
N GLU A 456 -14.86 -24.94 18.21
CA GLU A 456 -14.69 -24.33 19.54
C GLU A 456 -14.34 -22.85 19.42
N LEU A 457 -13.45 -22.51 18.49
CA LEU A 457 -13.10 -21.12 18.16
C LEU A 457 -14.31 -20.37 17.62
N ASP A 458 -15.06 -20.93 16.67
CA ASP A 458 -16.32 -20.36 16.15
C ASP A 458 -17.38 -20.13 17.24
N ALA A 459 -17.36 -20.92 18.32
CA ALA A 459 -18.25 -20.76 19.46
C ALA A 459 -17.77 -19.70 20.48
N THR A 460 -16.56 -19.15 20.34
CA THR A 460 -16.07 -18.08 21.23
C THR A 460 -16.75 -16.74 20.92
N ALA A 461 -16.92 -15.90 21.94
CA ALA A 461 -17.48 -14.57 21.76
C ALA A 461 -16.64 -13.68 20.82
N GLU A 462 -15.32 -13.91 20.76
CA GLU A 462 -14.40 -13.21 19.85
C GLU A 462 -14.57 -13.65 18.39
N SER A 463 -14.69 -14.96 18.10
CA SER A 463 -15.02 -15.42 16.74
C SER A 463 -16.44 -15.04 16.35
N ALA A 464 -17.41 -15.06 17.28
CA ALA A 464 -18.77 -14.59 17.02
C ALA A 464 -18.80 -13.09 16.67
N ALA A 465 -18.06 -12.25 17.40
CA ALA A 465 -17.95 -10.82 17.09
C ALA A 465 -17.28 -10.57 15.74
N TYR A 466 -16.21 -11.31 15.43
CA TYR A 466 -15.52 -11.24 14.15
C TYR A 466 -16.38 -11.75 12.99
N GLY A 467 -17.04 -12.89 13.16
CA GLY A 467 -17.95 -13.47 12.19
C GLY A 467 -19.13 -12.56 11.89
N LEU A 468 -19.72 -11.92 12.91
CA LEU A 468 -20.73 -10.87 12.72
C LEU A 468 -20.19 -9.68 11.94
N PHE A 469 -18.97 -9.22 12.24
CA PHE A 469 -18.33 -8.13 11.50
C PHE A 469 -18.06 -8.49 10.03
N LEU A 470 -17.57 -9.72 9.75
CA LEU A 470 -17.35 -10.19 8.39
C LEU A 470 -18.64 -10.37 7.61
N LYS A 471 -19.65 -10.97 8.25
CA LYS A 471 -20.98 -11.15 7.65
C LYS A 471 -21.61 -9.81 7.32
N ALA A 472 -21.47 -8.82 8.21
CA ALA A 472 -21.89 -7.46 7.93
C ALA A 472 -21.14 -6.84 6.74
N ARG A 473 -19.82 -7.07 6.63
CA ARG A 473 -19.01 -6.62 5.48
C ARG A 473 -19.42 -7.31 4.17
N GLU A 474 -19.78 -8.58 4.24
CA GLU A 474 -20.27 -9.36 3.11
C GLU A 474 -21.64 -8.83 2.63
N SER A 475 -22.59 -8.60 3.54
CA SER A 475 -23.86 -7.95 3.22
C SER A 475 -23.67 -6.54 2.67
N ALA A 476 -22.75 -5.75 3.25
CA ALA A 476 -22.39 -4.43 2.73
C ALA A 476 -21.85 -4.52 1.29
N SER A 477 -21.01 -5.52 0.97
CA SER A 477 -20.50 -5.72 -0.39
C SER A 477 -21.57 -6.10 -1.42
N ARG A 478 -22.74 -6.55 -0.97
CA ARG A 478 -23.93 -6.83 -1.78
C ARG A 478 -24.95 -5.70 -1.77
N ASN A 479 -24.61 -4.55 -1.19
CA ASN A 479 -25.51 -3.41 -0.95
C ASN A 479 -26.73 -3.75 -0.08
N GLU A 480 -26.62 -4.78 0.76
CA GLU A 480 -27.66 -5.20 1.72
C GLU A 480 -27.50 -4.41 3.04
N TRP A 481 -27.70 -3.10 2.99
CA TRP A 481 -27.32 -2.18 4.07
C TRP A 481 -28.07 -2.38 5.39
N ASP A 482 -29.31 -2.86 5.36
CA ASP A 482 -30.07 -3.19 6.58
C ASP A 482 -29.51 -4.43 7.29
N ASP A 483 -29.03 -5.41 6.51
CA ASP A 483 -28.43 -6.64 7.01
C ASP A 483 -27.03 -6.36 7.56
N ALA A 484 -26.25 -5.55 6.82
CA ALA A 484 -24.97 -5.04 7.28
C ALA A 484 -25.10 -4.24 8.58
N LEU A 485 -26.08 -3.33 8.67
CA LEU A 485 -26.32 -2.53 9.87
C LEU A 485 -26.68 -3.42 11.07
N ARG A 486 -27.55 -4.42 10.87
CA ARG A 486 -27.94 -5.37 11.91
C ARG A 486 -26.75 -6.14 12.45
N ASP A 487 -25.92 -6.68 11.56
CA ASP A 487 -24.80 -7.54 11.93
C ASP A 487 -23.64 -6.71 12.51
N TRP A 488 -23.39 -5.48 12.03
CA TRP A 488 -22.48 -4.53 12.69
C TRP A 488 -22.97 -4.08 14.06
N THR A 489 -24.28 -3.85 14.23
CA THR A 489 -24.85 -3.54 15.54
C THR A 489 -24.61 -4.71 16.51
N ALA A 490 -24.89 -5.94 16.07
CA ALA A 490 -24.65 -7.13 16.86
C ALA A 490 -23.17 -7.31 17.22
N ALA A 491 -22.26 -7.03 16.29
CA ALA A 491 -20.81 -7.04 16.53
C ALA A 491 -20.38 -5.94 17.52
N ALA A 492 -20.92 -4.72 17.38
CA ALA A 492 -20.67 -3.60 18.29
C ALA A 492 -21.17 -3.87 19.71
N ASP A 493 -22.33 -4.50 19.85
CA ASP A 493 -22.96 -4.83 21.14
C ASP A 493 -22.19 -5.89 21.91
N THR A 494 -21.31 -6.66 21.25
CA THR A 494 -20.39 -7.57 21.96
C THR A 494 -19.42 -6.84 22.87
N GLY A 495 -19.10 -5.57 22.56
CA GLY A 495 -18.11 -4.78 23.29
C GLY A 495 -16.67 -5.30 23.19
N LEU A 496 -16.42 -6.32 22.35
CA LEU A 496 -15.12 -6.94 22.17
C LEU A 496 -14.28 -6.12 21.19
N LEU A 497 -13.26 -5.45 21.70
CA LEU A 497 -12.30 -4.70 20.90
C LEU A 497 -11.34 -5.66 20.16
N PRO A 498 -10.90 -5.33 18.93
CA PRO A 498 -11.19 -4.09 18.19
C PRO A 498 -12.52 -4.13 17.39
N TYR A 499 -13.17 -5.29 17.28
CA TYR A 499 -14.34 -5.50 16.41
C TYR A 499 -15.52 -4.60 16.75
N ALA A 500 -15.79 -4.38 18.03
CA ALA A 500 -16.86 -3.50 18.45
C ALA A 500 -16.62 -2.03 18.04
N ARG A 501 -15.34 -1.61 17.99
CA ARG A 501 -14.96 -0.28 17.50
C ARG A 501 -15.09 -0.18 15.98
N TRP A 502 -14.61 -1.18 15.25
CA TRP A 502 -14.71 -1.20 13.79
C TRP A 502 -16.16 -1.28 13.32
N ALA A 503 -16.93 -2.20 13.89
CA ALA A 503 -18.36 -2.34 13.61
C ALA A 503 -19.13 -1.08 13.99
N GLY A 504 -18.84 -0.48 15.16
CA GLY A 504 -19.42 0.80 15.58
C GLY A 504 -19.07 1.96 14.64
N THR A 505 -17.85 1.99 14.10
CA THR A 505 -17.42 2.99 13.11
C THR A 505 -18.17 2.82 11.78
N CYS A 506 -18.28 1.59 11.26
CA CYS A 506 -19.06 1.31 10.05
C CYS A 506 -20.55 1.61 10.24
N GLN A 507 -21.11 1.24 11.41
CA GLN A 507 -22.48 1.52 11.79
C GLN A 507 -22.75 3.02 11.86
N ALA A 508 -21.84 3.80 12.45
CA ALA A 508 -21.98 5.25 12.57
C ALA A 508 -22.11 5.93 11.21
N VAL A 509 -21.29 5.54 10.23
CA VAL A 509 -21.38 6.08 8.86
C VAL A 509 -22.77 5.83 8.25
N LEU A 510 -23.28 4.59 8.34
CA LEU A 510 -24.62 4.27 7.84
C LEU A 510 -25.73 5.03 8.57
N LEU A 511 -25.62 5.19 9.88
CA LEU A 511 -26.61 5.91 10.68
C LEU A 511 -26.60 7.42 10.38
N THR A 512 -25.44 8.00 10.09
CA THR A 512 -25.34 9.39 9.61
C THR A 512 -26.07 9.59 8.29
N VAL A 513 -25.95 8.67 7.33
CA VAL A 513 -26.71 8.70 6.07
C VAL A 513 -28.21 8.63 6.33
N ARG A 514 -28.62 7.86 7.34
CA ARG A 514 -30.03 7.74 7.78
C ARG A 514 -30.52 8.92 8.64
N ASN A 515 -29.70 9.96 8.83
CA ASN A 515 -29.97 11.09 9.71
C ASN A 515 -30.23 10.71 11.19
N ASP A 516 -29.62 9.62 11.66
CA ASP A 516 -29.66 9.19 13.05
C ASP A 516 -28.36 9.55 13.78
N GLU A 517 -28.22 10.84 14.13
CA GLU A 517 -27.03 11.36 14.83
C GLU A 517 -26.87 10.81 16.26
N GLU A 518 -27.96 10.45 16.92
CA GLU A 518 -27.92 9.87 18.26
C GLU A 518 -27.47 8.41 18.21
N GLY A 519 -28.01 7.64 17.26
CA GLY A 519 -27.55 6.30 16.95
C GLY A 519 -26.11 6.27 16.49
N ALA A 520 -25.68 7.19 15.62
CA ALA A 520 -24.29 7.29 15.19
C ALA A 520 -23.33 7.57 16.36
N ARG A 521 -23.67 8.51 17.26
CA ARG A 521 -22.90 8.75 18.48
C ARG A 521 -22.87 7.54 19.41
N HIS A 522 -23.99 6.82 19.52
CA HIS A 522 -24.07 5.61 20.31
C HIS A 522 -23.23 4.45 19.71
N ALA A 523 -23.17 4.34 18.39
CA ALA A 523 -22.35 3.36 17.69
C ALA A 523 -20.85 3.58 17.96
N LEU A 524 -20.42 4.84 18.11
CA LEU A 524 -19.04 5.23 18.43
C LEU A 524 -18.67 5.10 19.93
N ARG A 525 -19.52 4.50 20.78
CA ARG A 525 -19.26 4.33 22.23
C ARG A 525 -17.98 3.56 22.56
N HIS A 526 -17.50 2.72 21.64
CA HIS A 526 -16.26 1.93 21.78
C HIS A 526 -15.02 2.60 21.15
N GLY A 527 -15.17 3.88 20.77
CA GLY A 527 -14.17 4.66 20.06
C GLY A 527 -14.50 4.79 18.57
N ARG A 528 -13.76 5.68 17.92
CA ARG A 528 -13.85 6.02 16.51
C ARG A 528 -12.52 5.72 15.84
N GLU A 529 -12.54 5.17 14.63
CA GLU A 529 -11.33 4.85 13.86
C GLU A 529 -11.29 5.67 12.57
N ASP A 530 -10.68 6.87 12.62
CA ASP A 530 -10.73 7.87 11.52
C ASP A 530 -10.16 7.36 10.20
N ARG A 531 -9.09 6.56 10.27
CA ARG A 531 -8.48 5.92 9.11
C ARG A 531 -9.46 4.97 8.39
N LEU A 532 -10.17 4.15 9.17
CA LEU A 532 -11.19 3.24 8.63
C LEU A 532 -12.35 4.01 7.98
N ILE A 533 -12.73 5.17 8.52
CA ILE A 533 -13.78 6.02 7.92
C ILE A 533 -13.34 6.54 6.55
N VAL A 534 -12.08 6.96 6.40
CA VAL A 534 -11.54 7.41 5.10
C VAL A 534 -11.51 6.25 4.10
N GLU A 535 -11.06 5.06 4.52
CA GLU A 535 -11.02 3.86 3.67
C GLU A 535 -12.43 3.45 3.20
N LEU A 536 -13.42 3.52 4.10
CA LEU A 536 -14.83 3.33 3.75
C LEU A 536 -15.33 4.39 2.77
N ALA A 537 -15.01 5.65 2.99
CA ALA A 537 -15.40 6.75 2.11
C ALA A 537 -14.83 6.58 0.69
N GLU A 538 -13.58 6.15 0.58
CA GLU A 538 -12.91 5.84 -0.70
C GLU A 538 -13.55 4.62 -1.38
N ALA A 539 -13.91 3.59 -0.61
CA ALA A 539 -14.62 2.43 -1.14
C ALA A 539 -16.02 2.80 -1.67
N PHE A 540 -16.80 3.57 -0.92
CA PHE A 540 -18.11 4.06 -1.37
C PHE A 540 -17.98 4.95 -2.60
N SER A 541 -16.96 5.81 -2.65
CA SER A 541 -16.70 6.66 -3.82
C SER A 541 -16.36 5.83 -5.06
N ARG A 542 -15.63 4.70 -4.93
CA ARG A 542 -15.35 3.77 -6.05
C ARG A 542 -16.59 3.02 -6.52
N GLN A 543 -17.57 2.83 -5.65
CA GLN A 543 -18.85 2.17 -5.95
C GLN A 543 -19.94 3.17 -6.40
N GLU A 544 -19.60 4.45 -6.56
CA GLU A 544 -20.54 5.53 -6.90
C GLU A 544 -21.67 5.72 -5.87
N GLU A 545 -21.45 5.27 -4.62
CA GLU A 545 -22.38 5.47 -3.50
C GLU A 545 -22.16 6.87 -2.88
N HIS A 546 -22.48 7.91 -3.64
CA HIS A 546 -22.13 9.31 -3.35
C HIS A 546 -22.59 9.80 -1.97
N GLU A 547 -23.79 9.43 -1.52
CA GLU A 547 -24.30 9.86 -0.21
C GLU A 547 -23.54 9.23 0.95
N MET A 548 -23.20 7.94 0.85
CA MET A 548 -22.42 7.21 1.86
C MET A 548 -20.97 7.69 1.90
N ALA A 549 -20.36 7.89 0.72
CA ALA A 549 -19.04 8.46 0.60
C ALA A 549 -18.98 9.87 1.21
N ARG A 550 -19.98 10.73 0.92
CA ARG A 550 -20.07 12.10 1.47
C ARG A 550 -20.25 12.09 2.99
N ALA A 551 -21.09 11.20 3.53
CA ALA A 551 -21.28 11.09 4.97
C ALA A 551 -19.99 10.63 5.67
N ALA A 552 -19.32 9.63 5.12
CA ALA A 552 -18.05 9.12 5.64
C ALA A 552 -16.95 10.20 5.57
N TYR A 553 -16.77 10.87 4.43
CA TYR A 553 -15.78 11.94 4.30
C TYR A 553 -16.08 13.13 5.21
N THR A 554 -17.35 13.54 5.35
CA THR A 554 -17.74 14.59 6.32
C THR A 554 -17.34 14.19 7.73
N MET A 555 -17.71 12.97 8.14
CA MET A 555 -17.37 12.44 9.46
C MET A 555 -15.87 12.47 9.67
N ALA A 556 -15.08 11.88 8.77
CA ALA A 556 -13.61 11.87 8.83
C ALA A 556 -12.99 13.28 8.83
N ALA A 557 -13.52 14.23 8.06
CA ALA A 557 -13.05 15.62 8.01
C ALA A 557 -13.25 16.37 9.34
N GLU A 558 -14.28 16.00 10.11
CA GLU A 558 -14.57 16.49 11.46
C GLU A 558 -13.87 15.69 12.56
N GLY A 559 -13.09 14.67 12.19
CA GLY A 559 -12.30 13.87 13.12
C GLY A 559 -11.14 14.64 13.75
N ASP A 560 -10.59 14.04 14.81
CA ASP A 560 -9.46 14.62 15.56
C ASP A 560 -8.11 14.29 14.89
N ASP A 561 -8.05 13.28 14.02
CA ASP A 561 -6.86 12.94 13.22
C ASP A 561 -6.67 13.96 12.08
N PRO A 562 -5.63 14.82 12.12
CA PRO A 562 -5.42 15.85 11.11
C PRO A 562 -5.08 15.29 9.72
N VAL A 563 -4.42 14.14 9.65
CA VAL A 563 -4.02 13.50 8.39
C VAL A 563 -5.25 12.88 7.73
N ALA A 564 -6.04 12.13 8.49
CA ALA A 564 -7.32 11.59 8.01
C ALA A 564 -8.28 12.71 7.62
N ALA A 565 -8.37 13.78 8.42
CA ALA A 565 -9.21 14.93 8.14
C ALA A 565 -8.80 15.66 6.85
N GLY A 566 -7.49 15.82 6.60
CA GLY A 566 -6.95 16.40 5.37
C GLY A 566 -7.30 15.59 4.13
N ARG A 567 -7.08 14.26 4.18
CA ARG A 567 -7.46 13.33 3.09
C ARG A 567 -8.97 13.32 2.86
N ALA A 568 -9.74 13.26 3.94
CA ALA A 568 -11.20 13.25 3.87
C ALA A 568 -11.76 14.54 3.27
N SER A 569 -11.17 15.68 3.61
CA SER A 569 -11.56 16.98 3.05
C SER A 569 -11.29 17.07 1.54
N LEU A 570 -10.21 16.43 1.05
CA LEU A 570 -9.94 16.33 -0.39
C LEU A 570 -11.00 15.47 -1.09
N GLY A 571 -11.34 14.31 -0.52
CA GLY A 571 -12.40 13.43 -1.03
C GLY A 571 -13.78 14.09 -1.02
N LEU A 572 -14.12 14.77 0.08
CA LEU A 572 -15.35 15.55 0.22
C LEU A 572 -15.45 16.65 -0.84
N GLY A 573 -14.37 17.40 -1.05
CA GLY A 573 -14.33 18.46 -2.06
C GLY A 573 -14.58 17.94 -3.48
N ARG A 574 -14.14 16.70 -3.79
CA ARG A 574 -14.41 16.05 -5.08
C ARG A 574 -15.90 15.77 -5.26
N ILE A 575 -16.51 15.11 -4.28
CA ILE A 575 -17.95 14.79 -4.34
C ILE A 575 -18.78 16.07 -4.43
N LEU A 576 -18.47 17.09 -3.62
CA LEU A 576 -19.19 18.36 -3.65
C LEU A 576 -19.06 19.09 -4.99
N ALA A 577 -17.89 19.00 -5.66
CA ALA A 577 -17.71 19.56 -6.99
C ALA A 577 -18.56 18.82 -8.02
N ASP A 578 -18.59 17.48 -7.96
CA ASP A 578 -19.38 16.63 -8.85
C ASP A 578 -20.90 16.83 -8.64
N ASP A 579 -21.33 17.08 -7.39
CA ASP A 579 -22.70 17.41 -7.01
C ASP A 579 -23.13 18.84 -7.42
N GLY A 580 -22.25 19.63 -8.03
CA GLY A 580 -22.53 21.01 -8.43
C GLY A 580 -22.62 22.00 -7.26
N ARG A 581 -21.86 21.76 -6.18
CA ARG A 581 -21.77 22.63 -4.98
C ARG A 581 -20.38 23.28 -4.87
N PRO A 582 -20.01 24.18 -5.80
CA PRO A 582 -18.65 24.67 -5.93
C PRO A 582 -18.17 25.50 -4.73
N GLU A 583 -19.04 26.22 -4.04
CA GLU A 583 -18.66 27.01 -2.85
C GLU A 583 -18.21 26.10 -1.70
N GLU A 584 -18.95 25.03 -1.44
CA GLU A 584 -18.64 24.05 -0.40
C GLU A 584 -17.43 23.19 -0.79
N ALA A 585 -17.31 22.84 -2.08
CA ALA A 585 -16.12 22.18 -2.60
C ALA A 585 -14.86 23.04 -2.37
N ALA A 586 -14.94 24.35 -2.61
CA ALA A 586 -13.83 25.26 -2.35
C ALA A 586 -13.47 25.33 -0.85
N GLU A 587 -14.44 25.27 0.05
CA GLU A 587 -14.17 25.19 1.50
C GLU A 587 -13.48 23.88 1.90
N ALA A 588 -13.97 22.75 1.40
CA ALA A 588 -13.39 21.44 1.63
C ALA A 588 -11.94 21.37 1.08
N TYR A 589 -11.70 21.87 -0.14
CA TYR A 589 -10.35 21.94 -0.71
C TYR A 589 -9.44 22.91 0.06
N ARG A 590 -9.94 24.05 0.56
CA ARG A 590 -9.14 24.93 1.44
C ARG A 590 -8.75 24.24 2.74
N ARG A 591 -9.67 23.45 3.32
CA ARG A 591 -9.37 22.66 4.53
C ARG A 591 -8.31 21.61 4.23
N ALA A 592 -8.49 20.84 3.17
CA ALA A 592 -7.52 19.85 2.70
C ALA A 592 -6.16 20.50 2.41
N TRP A 593 -6.12 21.65 1.74
CA TRP A 593 -4.88 22.38 1.43
C TRP A 593 -4.10 22.80 2.69
N ARG A 594 -4.79 23.17 3.78
CA ARG A 594 -4.15 23.57 5.05
C ARG A 594 -3.73 22.39 5.92
N GLN A 595 -4.46 21.27 5.85
CA GLN A 595 -4.33 20.16 6.79
C GLN A 595 -3.62 18.94 6.20
N ALA A 596 -3.70 18.74 4.89
CA ALA A 596 -3.03 17.65 4.21
C ALA A 596 -1.53 17.96 4.00
N GLY A 597 -0.71 16.91 4.03
CA GLY A 597 0.70 16.97 3.63
C GLY A 597 0.92 16.38 2.22
N GLY A 598 2.11 16.62 1.68
CA GLY A 598 2.58 16.01 0.43
C GLY A 598 1.66 16.25 -0.79
N SER A 599 1.55 15.23 -1.65
CA SER A 599 0.77 15.26 -2.90
C SER A 599 -0.73 15.54 -2.70
N HIS A 600 -1.30 15.21 -1.54
CA HIS A 600 -2.71 15.53 -1.23
C HIS A 600 -2.95 17.04 -1.11
N ALA A 601 -1.98 17.78 -0.55
CA ALA A 601 -2.04 19.24 -0.45
C ALA A 601 -1.91 19.89 -1.85
N THR A 602 -0.99 19.38 -2.68
CA THR A 602 -0.81 19.79 -4.08
C THR A 602 -2.11 19.59 -4.87
N ASN A 603 -2.73 18.42 -4.74
CA ASN A 603 -3.98 18.09 -5.42
C ASN A 603 -5.15 18.98 -4.93
N ALA A 604 -5.24 19.23 -3.61
CA ALA A 604 -6.22 20.13 -3.04
C ALA A 604 -6.08 21.55 -3.58
N ALA A 605 -4.87 22.10 -3.63
CA ALA A 605 -4.60 23.44 -4.18
C ALA A 605 -4.91 23.53 -5.69
N PHE A 606 -4.53 22.51 -6.47
CA PHE A 606 -4.88 22.44 -7.90
C PHE A 606 -6.40 22.42 -8.14
N ARG A 607 -7.14 21.60 -7.38
CA ARG A 607 -8.60 21.53 -7.49
C ARG A 607 -9.28 22.79 -6.97
N LEU A 608 -8.78 23.37 -5.88
CA LEU A 608 -9.24 24.65 -5.35
C LEU A 608 -9.10 25.75 -6.41
N SER A 609 -7.96 25.82 -7.10
CA SER A 609 -7.75 26.77 -8.20
C SER A 609 -8.82 26.65 -9.28
N THR A 610 -9.11 25.41 -9.68
CA THR A 610 -10.14 25.10 -10.70
C THR A 610 -11.51 25.62 -10.27
N VAL A 611 -11.92 25.31 -9.04
CA VAL A 611 -13.24 25.69 -8.51
C VAL A 611 -13.34 27.20 -8.30
N LEU A 612 -12.32 27.84 -7.73
CA LEU A 612 -12.29 29.30 -7.54
C LEU A 612 -12.34 30.05 -8.88
N SER A 613 -11.68 29.54 -9.92
CA SER A 613 -11.81 30.12 -11.26
C SER A 613 -13.23 30.03 -11.79
N GLY A 614 -13.95 28.94 -11.53
CA GLY A 614 -15.36 28.77 -11.91
C GLY A 614 -16.30 29.72 -11.16
N LEU A 615 -15.99 30.00 -9.89
CA LEU A 615 -16.69 30.98 -9.04
C LEU A 615 -16.34 32.44 -9.37
N GLY A 616 -15.40 32.68 -10.27
CA GLY A 616 -14.96 34.02 -10.66
C GLY A 616 -13.89 34.65 -9.75
N ASP A 617 -13.44 33.95 -8.70
CA ASP A 617 -12.32 34.37 -7.85
C ASP A 617 -10.98 34.05 -8.53
N LYS A 618 -10.63 34.86 -9.55
CA LYS A 618 -9.40 34.71 -10.33
C LYS A 618 -8.14 34.90 -9.48
N ALA A 619 -8.19 35.75 -8.45
CA ALA A 619 -7.05 36.04 -7.60
C ALA A 619 -6.74 34.85 -6.67
N GLY A 620 -7.76 34.34 -5.96
CA GLY A 620 -7.62 33.14 -5.14
C GLY A 620 -7.27 31.90 -5.98
N ALA A 621 -7.81 31.80 -7.20
CA ALA A 621 -7.46 30.71 -8.11
C ALA A 621 -5.98 30.74 -8.53
N ALA A 622 -5.43 31.93 -8.78
CA ALA A 622 -4.01 32.10 -9.12
C ALA A 622 -3.08 31.84 -7.92
N GLU A 623 -3.49 32.23 -6.72
CA GLU A 623 -2.76 31.91 -5.48
C GLU A 623 -2.67 30.39 -5.27
N ALA A 624 -3.80 29.70 -5.34
CA ALA A 624 -3.86 28.24 -5.20
C ALA A 624 -3.10 27.52 -6.33
N ALA A 625 -3.17 28.01 -7.57
CA ALA A 625 -2.42 27.43 -8.69
C ALA A 625 -0.89 27.57 -8.50
N ARG A 626 -0.44 28.72 -7.99
CA ARG A 626 0.98 28.98 -7.75
C ARG A 626 1.51 28.07 -6.65
N ASP A 627 0.82 28.00 -5.52
CA ASP A 627 1.24 27.10 -4.43
C ASP A 627 1.22 25.63 -4.87
N ALA A 628 0.21 25.20 -5.64
CA ALA A 628 0.20 23.85 -6.22
C ALA A 628 1.42 23.59 -7.12
N HIS A 629 1.76 24.54 -7.97
CA HIS A 629 2.92 24.42 -8.87
C HIS A 629 4.26 24.42 -8.11
N GLU A 630 4.42 25.30 -7.14
CA GLU A 630 5.63 25.37 -6.30
C GLU A 630 5.82 24.09 -5.48
N ARG A 631 4.74 23.53 -4.92
CA ARG A 631 4.78 22.23 -4.22
C ARG A 631 5.10 21.07 -5.15
N ALA A 632 4.45 21.02 -6.32
CA ALA A 632 4.71 19.98 -7.30
C ALA A 632 6.17 20.00 -7.77
N LEU A 633 6.72 21.20 -8.01
CA LEU A 633 8.12 21.39 -8.38
C LEU A 633 9.07 20.94 -7.25
N ALA A 634 8.78 21.33 -6.00
CA ALA A 634 9.62 20.98 -4.86
C ALA A 634 9.61 19.47 -4.55
N ALA A 635 8.49 18.80 -4.79
CA ALA A 635 8.32 17.38 -4.53
C ALA A 635 8.73 16.47 -5.70
N GLY A 636 8.90 17.03 -6.91
CA GLY A 636 9.02 16.22 -8.14
C GLY A 636 7.73 15.46 -8.47
N ASP A 637 6.57 16.04 -8.14
CA ASP A 637 5.25 15.42 -8.26
C ASP A 637 4.88 15.22 -9.75
N PRO A 638 4.35 14.05 -10.16
CA PRO A 638 3.82 13.83 -11.51
C PRO A 638 2.75 14.85 -11.96
N LEU A 639 2.10 15.55 -11.01
CA LEU A 639 1.16 16.64 -11.32
C LEU A 639 1.85 17.94 -11.76
N PHE A 640 3.18 18.03 -11.80
CA PHE A 640 3.93 19.23 -12.16
C PHE A 640 3.45 19.86 -13.47
N ALA A 641 3.33 19.07 -14.55
CA ALA A 641 2.90 19.59 -15.84
C ALA A 641 1.48 20.20 -15.75
N ARG A 642 0.53 19.52 -15.11
CA ARG A 642 -0.86 19.99 -14.95
C ARG A 642 -0.98 21.24 -14.08
N THR A 643 -0.19 21.32 -13.00
CA THR A 643 -0.16 22.50 -12.13
C THR A 643 0.44 23.71 -12.84
N ALA A 644 1.44 23.50 -13.69
CA ALA A 644 2.02 24.54 -14.55
C ALA A 644 1.00 25.07 -15.58
N GLU A 645 0.23 24.17 -16.24
CA GLU A 645 -0.86 24.59 -17.16
C GLU A 645 -1.90 25.44 -16.44
N ARG A 646 -2.32 25.00 -15.24
CA ARG A 646 -3.32 25.73 -14.44
C ARG A 646 -2.79 27.10 -14.03
N LEU A 647 -1.53 27.20 -13.62
CA LEU A 647 -0.89 28.47 -13.30
C LEU A 647 -0.86 29.39 -14.52
N GLY A 648 -0.46 28.86 -15.69
CA GLY A 648 -0.44 29.61 -16.95
C GLY A 648 -1.82 30.17 -17.33
N GLU A 649 -2.87 29.36 -17.16
CA GLU A 649 -4.25 29.79 -17.39
C GLU A 649 -4.67 30.94 -16.47
N MET A 650 -4.38 30.82 -15.17
CA MET A 650 -4.77 31.82 -14.19
C MET A 650 -4.00 33.13 -14.38
N LEU A 651 -2.69 33.08 -14.64
CA LEU A 651 -1.89 34.25 -14.93
C LEU A 651 -2.37 34.97 -16.19
N ARG A 652 -2.72 34.22 -17.25
CA ARG A 652 -3.32 34.78 -18.47
C ARG A 652 -4.65 35.48 -18.18
N LYS A 653 -5.53 34.87 -17.37
CA LYS A 653 -6.81 35.48 -16.96
C LYS A 653 -6.64 36.75 -16.12
N LEU A 654 -5.50 36.90 -15.44
CA LEU A 654 -5.12 38.10 -14.69
C LEU A 654 -4.35 39.13 -15.54
N GLY A 655 -4.00 38.81 -16.79
CA GLY A 655 -3.26 39.68 -17.69
C GLY A 655 -1.73 39.63 -17.52
N ASP A 656 -1.20 38.74 -16.67
CA ASP A 656 0.24 38.50 -16.56
C ASP A 656 0.71 37.55 -17.67
N LEU A 657 0.89 38.10 -18.87
CA LEU A 657 1.27 37.34 -20.06
C LEU A 657 2.71 36.79 -19.97
N ALA A 658 3.60 37.47 -19.25
CA ALA A 658 4.97 37.01 -19.07
C ALA A 658 5.03 35.78 -18.15
N GLY A 659 4.37 35.85 -16.98
CA GLY A 659 4.25 34.70 -16.09
C GLY A 659 3.46 33.55 -16.72
N ALA A 660 2.41 33.85 -17.49
CA ALA A 660 1.66 32.83 -18.23
C ALA A 660 2.53 32.09 -19.25
N ARG A 661 3.35 32.82 -20.01
CA ARG A 661 4.29 32.24 -20.97
C ARG A 661 5.24 31.29 -20.27
N ASP A 662 5.87 31.72 -19.18
CA ASP A 662 6.86 30.91 -18.47
C ASP A 662 6.21 29.63 -17.89
N ALA A 663 4.99 29.73 -17.36
CA ALA A 663 4.24 28.59 -16.83
C ALA A 663 3.79 27.61 -17.94
N TYR A 664 3.26 28.08 -19.08
CA TYR A 664 2.91 27.20 -20.18
C TYR A 664 4.14 26.54 -20.82
N GLN A 665 5.27 27.25 -20.89
CA GLN A 665 6.53 26.68 -21.38
C GLN A 665 7.00 25.54 -20.46
N ALA A 666 6.98 25.77 -19.14
CA ALA A 666 7.30 24.72 -18.16
C ALA A 666 6.37 23.50 -18.28
N ALA A 667 5.07 23.71 -18.53
CA ALA A 667 4.13 22.62 -18.77
C ALA A 667 4.48 21.81 -20.02
N VAL A 668 4.72 22.49 -21.15
CA VAL A 668 5.06 21.85 -22.43
C VAL A 668 6.36 21.08 -22.34
N ASP A 669 7.39 21.64 -21.69
CA ASP A 669 8.67 20.97 -21.53
C ASP A 669 8.55 19.72 -20.66
N ALA A 670 7.77 19.78 -19.57
CA ALA A 670 7.48 18.62 -18.74
C ALA A 670 6.72 17.53 -19.49
N TRP A 671 5.69 17.90 -20.25
CA TRP A 671 4.95 16.93 -21.08
C TRP A 671 5.81 16.31 -22.18
N ARG A 672 6.74 17.08 -22.76
CA ARG A 672 7.70 16.58 -23.75
C ARG A 672 8.70 15.60 -23.14
N GLU A 673 9.15 15.86 -21.93
CA GLU A 673 10.01 14.94 -21.19
C GLU A 673 9.28 13.62 -20.86
N GLU A 674 8.02 13.69 -20.43
CA GLU A 674 7.25 12.53 -20.00
C GLU A 674 6.75 11.65 -21.18
N TYR A 675 6.27 12.25 -22.26
CA TYR A 675 5.58 11.54 -23.36
C TYR A 675 6.25 11.70 -24.74
N GLY A 676 7.43 12.32 -24.84
CA GLY A 676 8.08 12.53 -26.14
C GLY A 676 7.32 13.54 -27.00
N GLU A 677 7.01 13.23 -28.26
CA GLU A 677 6.17 14.10 -29.13
C GLU A 677 4.67 13.72 -29.10
N GLU A 678 4.30 12.68 -28.35
CA GLU A 678 2.92 12.16 -28.22
C GLU A 678 2.22 12.67 -26.95
N TYR A 679 2.51 13.90 -26.51
CA TYR A 679 1.96 14.46 -25.27
C TYR A 679 0.43 14.72 -25.28
N PRO A 680 -0.19 14.83 -24.08
CA PRO A 680 -1.64 14.93 -23.92
C PRO A 680 -2.28 16.10 -24.67
N TYR A 681 -3.57 15.96 -24.98
CA TYR A 681 -4.39 17.01 -25.61
C TYR A 681 -4.29 18.37 -24.91
N SER A 682 -4.22 18.41 -23.57
CA SER A 682 -4.09 19.67 -22.81
C SER A 682 -2.78 20.40 -23.12
N ALA A 683 -1.69 19.68 -23.38
CA ALA A 683 -0.39 20.25 -23.74
C ALA A 683 -0.46 21.01 -25.07
N ARG A 684 -1.31 20.57 -26.02
CA ARG A 684 -1.53 21.26 -27.30
C ARG A 684 -2.22 22.61 -27.12
N TRP A 685 -3.14 22.72 -26.17
CA TRP A 685 -3.72 24.00 -25.79
C TRP A 685 -2.71 24.95 -25.17
N SER A 686 -1.80 24.43 -24.33
CA SER A 686 -0.68 25.21 -23.79
C SER A 686 0.22 25.77 -24.92
N LEU A 687 0.47 24.99 -25.96
CA LEU A 687 1.17 25.44 -27.17
C LEU A 687 0.41 26.53 -27.94
N ILE A 688 -0.91 26.38 -28.11
CA ILE A 688 -1.75 27.45 -28.72
C ILE A 688 -1.65 28.74 -27.92
N TYR A 689 -1.78 28.67 -26.59
CA TYR A 689 -1.68 29.86 -25.75
C TYR A 689 -0.29 30.50 -25.80
N LEU A 690 0.77 29.70 -25.83
CA LEU A 690 2.14 30.20 -26.07
C LEU A 690 2.23 30.92 -27.41
N ALA A 691 1.74 30.32 -28.49
CA ALA A 691 1.77 30.92 -29.82
C ALA A 691 0.99 32.24 -29.88
N GLN A 692 -0.17 32.31 -29.23
CA GLN A 692 -0.95 33.56 -29.14
C GLN A 692 -0.18 34.64 -28.37
N ILE A 693 0.43 34.29 -27.22
CA ILE A 693 1.24 35.24 -26.44
C ILE A 693 2.42 35.76 -27.27
N GLN A 694 3.11 34.89 -28.02
CA GLN A 694 4.21 35.28 -28.90
C GLN A 694 3.73 36.19 -30.05
N GLY A 695 2.60 35.85 -30.68
CA GLY A 695 1.98 36.68 -31.72
C GLY A 695 1.61 38.08 -31.22
N TYR A 696 1.01 38.19 -30.03
CA TYR A 696 0.72 39.50 -29.41
C TYR A 696 1.99 40.31 -29.06
N GLN A 697 3.11 39.63 -28.84
CA GLN A 697 4.42 40.27 -28.62
C GLN A 697 5.15 40.60 -29.94
N GLY A 698 4.57 40.26 -31.10
CA GLY A 698 5.12 40.51 -32.42
C GLY A 698 6.07 39.42 -32.93
N ASP A 699 6.25 38.32 -32.19
CA ASP A 699 7.03 37.16 -32.61
C ASP A 699 6.14 36.18 -33.39
N HIS A 700 5.77 36.59 -34.61
CA HIS A 700 4.91 35.81 -35.48
C HIS A 700 5.60 34.55 -36.04
N GLU A 701 6.94 34.54 -36.13
CA GLU A 701 7.70 33.39 -36.64
C GLU A 701 7.67 32.22 -35.65
N THR A 702 7.92 32.50 -34.36
CA THR A 702 7.79 31.49 -33.31
C THR A 702 6.34 31.04 -33.16
N SER A 703 5.39 31.99 -33.23
CA SER A 703 3.95 31.68 -33.22
C SER A 703 3.58 30.73 -34.35
N GLU A 704 4.01 31.02 -35.59
CA GLU A 704 3.74 30.18 -36.76
C GLU A 704 4.35 28.77 -36.60
N THR A 705 5.59 28.70 -36.13
CA THR A 705 6.28 27.41 -35.91
C THR A 705 5.50 26.53 -34.94
N ILE A 706 5.06 27.09 -33.81
CA ILE A 706 4.30 26.37 -32.80
C ILE A 706 2.93 25.92 -33.35
N LEU A 707 2.20 26.80 -34.03
CA LEU A 707 0.86 26.50 -34.54
C LEU A 707 0.89 25.44 -35.65
N ARG A 708 1.90 25.46 -36.52
CA ARG A 708 2.09 24.41 -37.53
C ARG A 708 2.37 23.06 -36.88
N ALA A 709 3.20 23.02 -35.84
CA ALA A 709 3.45 21.79 -35.09
C ALA A 709 2.14 21.26 -34.45
N VAL A 710 1.30 22.14 -33.88
CA VAL A 710 -0.02 21.75 -33.33
C VAL A 710 -0.89 21.09 -34.40
N ILE A 711 -0.96 21.66 -35.60
CA ILE A 711 -1.75 21.11 -36.71
C ILE A 711 -1.21 19.74 -37.15
N GLU A 712 0.12 19.60 -37.26
CA GLU A 712 0.77 18.35 -37.65
C GLU A 712 0.51 17.23 -36.62
N MET A 713 0.66 17.54 -35.33
CA MET A 713 0.40 16.60 -34.23
C MET A 713 -1.06 16.15 -34.13
N SER A 714 -2.01 17.00 -34.53
CA SER A 714 -3.45 16.73 -34.33
C SER A 714 -4.07 15.81 -35.39
N GLY A 715 -3.38 15.60 -36.53
CA GLY A 715 -3.85 14.70 -37.60
C GLY A 715 -5.23 15.04 -38.21
N GLY A 716 -5.81 16.21 -37.89
CA GLY A 716 -7.13 16.64 -38.34
C GLY A 716 -8.34 16.13 -37.53
N ALA A 717 -8.17 15.60 -36.33
CA ALA A 717 -9.23 14.89 -35.60
C ALA A 717 -9.80 15.61 -34.35
N GLU A 718 -9.25 16.73 -33.91
CA GLU A 718 -9.42 17.18 -32.51
C GLU A 718 -9.77 18.67 -32.29
N GLY A 719 -10.12 19.43 -33.33
CA GLY A 719 -10.62 20.82 -33.25
C GLY A 719 -9.57 21.87 -32.85
N VAL A 720 -8.53 21.47 -32.11
CA VAL A 720 -7.37 22.29 -31.75
C VAL A 720 -6.57 22.73 -32.99
N ASP A 721 -6.58 21.93 -34.06
CA ASP A 721 -5.99 22.26 -35.35
C ASP A 721 -6.79 23.34 -36.11
N VAL A 722 -8.12 23.37 -35.93
CA VAL A 722 -8.99 24.43 -36.48
C VAL A 722 -8.67 25.76 -35.81
N VAL A 723 -8.50 25.76 -34.48
CA VAL A 723 -8.10 26.95 -33.72
C VAL A 723 -6.70 27.42 -34.12
N ALA A 724 -5.76 26.48 -34.26
CA ALA A 724 -4.40 26.81 -34.70
C ALA A 724 -4.37 27.40 -36.12
N ALA A 725 -5.16 26.85 -37.05
CA ALA A 725 -5.31 27.38 -38.40
C ALA A 725 -5.95 28.78 -38.40
N LEU A 726 -6.98 29.01 -37.57
CA LEU A 726 -7.59 30.33 -37.44
C LEU A 726 -6.56 31.38 -37.00
N ILE A 727 -5.74 31.06 -35.98
CA ILE A 727 -4.70 31.98 -35.47
C ILE A 727 -3.62 32.22 -36.53
N LEU A 728 -3.20 31.20 -37.28
CA LEU A 728 -2.26 31.36 -38.41
C LEU A 728 -2.82 32.32 -39.48
N GLY A 729 -4.11 32.18 -39.82
CA GLY A 729 -4.78 33.09 -40.75
C GLY A 729 -4.80 34.53 -40.24
N ILE A 730 -5.13 34.74 -38.96
CA ILE A 730 -5.13 36.06 -38.32
C ILE A 730 -3.72 36.66 -38.30
N ASN A 731 -2.71 35.90 -37.85
CA ASN A 731 -1.32 36.36 -37.82
C ASN A 731 -0.80 36.77 -39.21
N ALA A 732 -1.16 36.03 -40.26
CA ALA A 732 -0.78 36.38 -41.64
C ALA A 732 -1.51 37.62 -42.13
N LYS A 733 -2.82 37.75 -41.83
CA LYS A 733 -3.63 38.94 -42.15
C LYS A 733 -3.08 40.19 -41.45
N ASP A 734 -2.69 40.09 -40.19
CA ASP A 734 -2.10 41.20 -39.41
C ASP A 734 -0.78 41.68 -40.02
N GLN A 735 0.01 40.77 -40.58
CA GLN A 735 1.22 41.06 -41.35
C GLN A 735 0.93 41.56 -42.77
N ARG A 736 -0.35 41.66 -43.16
CA ARG A 736 -0.81 42.01 -44.51
C ARG A 736 -0.35 41.02 -45.59
N ASP A 737 -0.02 39.79 -45.22
CA ASP A 737 0.26 38.70 -46.15
C ASP A 737 -1.03 37.95 -46.45
N LEU A 738 -1.77 38.47 -47.43
CA LEU A 738 -3.10 37.98 -47.77
C LEU A 738 -3.03 36.61 -48.46
N ASP A 739 -1.96 36.35 -49.21
CA ASP A 739 -1.74 35.06 -49.88
C ASP A 739 -1.46 33.94 -48.85
N ALA A 740 -0.72 34.25 -47.78
CA ALA A 740 -0.48 33.31 -46.68
C ALA A 740 -1.72 33.10 -45.79
N ALA A 741 -2.57 34.10 -45.63
CA ALA A 741 -3.76 34.02 -44.77
C ALA A 741 -4.88 33.14 -45.38
N LEU A 742 -5.10 33.27 -46.69
CA LEU A 742 -6.17 32.60 -47.43
C LEU A 742 -6.29 31.08 -47.17
N PRO A 743 -5.24 30.25 -47.36
CA PRO A 743 -5.37 28.79 -47.21
C PRO A 743 -5.74 28.36 -45.78
N TRP A 744 -5.40 29.18 -44.77
CA TRP A 744 -5.74 28.89 -43.39
C TRP A 744 -7.22 29.16 -43.09
N PHE A 745 -7.76 30.29 -43.54
CA PHE A 745 -9.19 30.57 -43.40
C PHE A 745 -10.05 29.58 -44.19
N GLU A 746 -9.64 29.20 -45.40
CA GLU A 746 -10.32 28.16 -46.19
C GLU A 746 -10.33 26.82 -45.45
N ARG A 747 -9.22 26.46 -44.79
CA ARG A 747 -9.14 25.24 -43.96
C ARG A 747 -10.13 25.29 -42.79
N VAL A 748 -10.26 26.42 -42.10
CA VAL A 748 -11.25 26.58 -41.01
C VAL A 748 -12.68 26.48 -41.55
N ILE A 749 -12.97 27.09 -42.70
CA ILE A 749 -14.31 27.01 -43.32
C ILE A 749 -14.64 25.56 -43.72
N ALA A 750 -13.66 24.84 -44.28
CA ALA A 750 -13.82 23.46 -44.71
C ALA A 750 -14.01 22.48 -43.55
N SER A 751 -13.58 22.82 -42.32
CA SER A 751 -13.80 21.98 -41.14
C SER A 751 -15.27 21.90 -40.74
N GLY A 752 -16.07 22.93 -41.07
CA GLY A 752 -17.47 23.01 -40.67
C GLY A 752 -17.68 23.30 -39.18
N ASP A 753 -16.63 23.70 -38.45
CA ASP A 753 -16.70 24.03 -37.04
C ASP A 753 -17.63 25.22 -36.78
N ALA A 754 -18.79 24.97 -36.14
CA ALA A 754 -19.82 25.97 -35.96
C ALA A 754 -19.36 27.19 -35.13
N THR A 755 -18.31 27.04 -34.32
CA THR A 755 -17.78 28.10 -33.46
C THR A 755 -16.83 29.03 -34.23
N HIS A 756 -15.91 28.48 -35.03
CA HIS A 756 -14.82 29.24 -35.65
C HIS A 756 -15.05 29.55 -37.12
N VAL A 757 -15.92 28.81 -37.82
CA VAL A 757 -16.28 29.08 -39.23
C VAL A 757 -16.79 30.52 -39.43
N PRO A 758 -17.70 31.08 -38.60
CA PRO A 758 -18.18 32.44 -38.82
C PRO A 758 -17.06 33.48 -38.68
N THR A 759 -16.13 33.29 -37.75
CA THR A 759 -14.95 34.14 -37.59
C THR A 759 -14.02 34.07 -38.80
N ALA A 760 -13.74 32.87 -39.32
CA ALA A 760 -12.94 32.70 -40.52
C ALA A 760 -13.61 33.31 -41.75
N LEU A 761 -14.94 33.19 -41.88
CA LEU A 761 -15.70 33.83 -42.96
C LEU A 761 -15.62 35.36 -42.89
N ALA A 762 -15.76 35.95 -41.70
CA ALA A 762 -15.65 37.39 -41.51
C ALA A 762 -14.26 37.90 -41.92
N HIS A 763 -13.20 37.26 -41.42
CA HIS A 763 -11.82 37.64 -41.77
C HIS A 763 -11.49 37.40 -43.24
N LEU A 764 -12.01 36.33 -43.84
CA LEU A 764 -11.82 36.07 -45.27
C LEU A 764 -12.58 37.09 -46.13
N ALA A 765 -13.81 37.47 -45.73
CA ALA A 765 -14.58 38.51 -46.41
C ALA A 765 -13.84 39.85 -46.40
N GLU A 766 -13.27 40.22 -45.25
CA GLU A 766 -12.43 41.42 -45.11
C GLU A 766 -11.19 41.35 -46.01
N LEU A 767 -10.56 40.17 -46.12
CA LEU A 767 -9.42 39.93 -46.98
C LEU A 767 -9.75 40.18 -48.46
N HIS A 768 -10.86 39.60 -48.95
CA HIS A 768 -11.35 39.82 -50.31
C HIS A 768 -11.72 41.30 -50.54
N HIS A 769 -12.29 41.97 -49.53
CA HIS A 769 -12.58 43.39 -49.58
C HIS A 769 -11.31 44.24 -49.75
N TRP A 770 -10.23 43.94 -49.01
CA TRP A 770 -8.94 44.62 -49.14
C TRP A 770 -8.27 44.37 -50.50
N LEU A 771 -8.44 43.17 -51.06
CA LEU A 771 -7.96 42.81 -52.40
C LEU A 771 -8.80 43.42 -53.53
N GLY A 772 -9.96 44.02 -53.21
CA GLY A 772 -10.87 44.65 -54.16
C GLY A 772 -11.90 43.70 -54.79
N ASP A 773 -11.94 42.45 -54.35
CA ASP A 773 -12.94 41.46 -54.77
C ASP A 773 -14.24 41.64 -53.98
N ARG A 774 -14.99 42.70 -54.35
CA ARG A 774 -16.18 43.15 -53.63
C ARG A 774 -17.34 42.14 -53.68
N ASP A 775 -17.47 41.40 -54.78
CA ASP A 775 -18.56 40.44 -54.98
C ASP A 775 -18.36 39.21 -54.07
N GLU A 776 -17.14 38.69 -54.00
CA GLU A 776 -16.82 37.55 -53.12
C GLU A 776 -16.85 37.96 -51.64
N ALA A 777 -16.34 39.15 -51.31
CA ALA A 777 -16.47 39.71 -49.96
C ALA A 777 -17.94 39.81 -49.52
N ALA A 778 -18.83 40.31 -50.38
CA ALA A 778 -20.26 40.40 -50.09
C ALA A 778 -20.89 39.02 -49.84
N ARG A 779 -20.55 38.00 -50.64
CA ARG A 779 -21.02 36.62 -50.47
C ARG A 779 -20.60 36.04 -49.10
N LEU A 780 -19.34 36.26 -48.71
CA LEU A 780 -18.79 35.77 -47.45
C LEU A 780 -19.35 36.52 -46.24
N TYR A 781 -19.58 37.83 -46.35
CA TYR A 781 -20.26 38.62 -45.31
C TYR A 781 -21.72 38.20 -45.14
N GLU A 782 -22.45 37.92 -46.24
CA GLU A 782 -23.82 37.38 -46.15
C GLU A 782 -23.82 36.04 -45.40
N ARG A 783 -22.88 35.15 -45.71
CA ARG A 783 -22.69 33.87 -44.99
C ARG A 783 -22.32 34.07 -43.52
N THR A 784 -21.52 35.07 -43.19
CA THR A 784 -21.17 35.42 -41.81
C THR A 784 -22.41 35.82 -41.02
N LEU A 785 -23.27 36.66 -41.60
CA LEU A 785 -24.53 37.13 -41.00
C LEU A 785 -25.60 36.04 -40.83
N GLU A 786 -25.51 34.95 -41.60
CA GLU A 786 -26.35 33.76 -41.46
C GLU A 786 -25.91 32.87 -40.27
N LEU A 787 -24.62 32.89 -39.93
CA LEU A 787 -24.02 31.92 -39.00
C LEU A 787 -23.54 32.52 -37.68
N SER A 788 -23.38 33.84 -37.60
CA SER A 788 -22.90 34.54 -36.40
C SER A 788 -23.92 35.54 -35.88
N ASP A 789 -24.06 35.56 -34.55
CA ASP A 789 -24.71 36.62 -33.79
C ASP A 789 -23.70 37.46 -32.99
N ASP A 790 -22.39 37.25 -33.20
CA ASP A 790 -21.35 38.04 -32.54
C ASP A 790 -21.46 39.52 -32.93
N PRO A 791 -21.58 40.45 -31.97
CA PRO A 791 -21.81 41.87 -32.27
C PRO A 791 -20.77 42.50 -33.19
N GLU A 792 -19.49 42.15 -33.05
CA GLU A 792 -18.40 42.73 -33.85
C GLU A 792 -18.52 42.26 -35.30
N TYR A 793 -18.57 40.94 -35.51
CA TYR A 793 -18.66 40.38 -36.86
C TYR A 793 -19.98 40.72 -37.55
N VAL A 794 -21.09 40.81 -36.81
CA VAL A 794 -22.38 41.23 -37.36
C VAL A 794 -22.34 42.70 -37.78
N ALA A 795 -21.76 43.58 -36.96
CA ALA A 795 -21.66 45.00 -37.28
C ALA A 795 -20.82 45.23 -38.54
N GLU A 796 -19.63 44.62 -38.60
CA GLU A 796 -18.75 44.74 -39.75
C GLU A 796 -19.42 44.15 -41.01
N ALA A 797 -19.91 42.91 -40.95
CA ALA A 797 -20.47 42.22 -42.10
C ALA A 797 -21.72 42.93 -42.63
N ALA A 798 -22.61 43.38 -41.76
CA ALA A 798 -23.80 44.13 -42.17
C ALA A 798 -23.43 45.48 -42.77
N TYR A 799 -22.44 46.17 -42.21
CA TYR A 799 -21.97 47.43 -42.75
C TYR A 799 -21.37 47.27 -44.15
N ARG A 800 -20.42 46.35 -44.32
CA ARG A 800 -19.70 46.12 -45.58
C ARG A 800 -20.59 45.58 -46.69
N LEU A 801 -21.48 44.65 -46.36
CA LEU A 801 -22.47 44.15 -47.32
C LEU A 801 -23.49 45.23 -47.69
N GLY A 802 -23.93 46.04 -46.72
CA GLY A 802 -24.86 47.13 -46.98
C GLY A 802 -24.26 48.25 -47.83
N GLU A 803 -22.97 48.57 -47.67
CA GLU A 803 -22.23 49.46 -48.58
C GLU A 803 -22.25 48.93 -50.01
N HIS A 804 -21.88 47.66 -50.20
CA HIS A 804 -21.86 47.03 -51.53
C HIS A 804 -23.25 47.01 -52.18
N LEU A 805 -24.30 46.64 -51.44
CA LEU A 805 -25.67 46.62 -51.95
C LEU A 805 -26.22 48.02 -52.26
N ALA A 806 -25.81 49.04 -51.50
CA ALA A 806 -26.14 50.43 -51.79
C ALA A 806 -25.56 50.87 -53.15
N GLU A 807 -24.31 50.50 -53.44
CA GLU A 807 -23.65 50.77 -54.72
C GLU A 807 -24.30 50.01 -55.88
N ALA A 808 -24.75 48.77 -55.64
CA ALA A 808 -25.50 47.96 -56.61
C ALA A 808 -26.95 48.44 -56.84
N GLY A 809 -27.44 49.39 -56.05
CA GLY A 809 -28.79 49.96 -56.14
C GLY A 809 -29.88 49.19 -55.39
N GLU A 810 -29.52 48.17 -54.59
CA GLU A 810 -30.43 47.39 -53.74
C GLU A 810 -30.76 48.12 -52.42
N ARG A 811 -31.40 49.29 -52.54
CA ARG A 811 -31.61 50.24 -51.43
C ARG A 811 -32.34 49.66 -50.21
N ASP A 812 -33.38 48.87 -50.42
CA ASP A 812 -34.20 48.34 -49.31
C ASP A 812 -33.40 47.36 -48.44
N ARG A 813 -32.61 46.47 -49.07
CA ARG A 813 -31.72 45.54 -48.36
C ARG A 813 -30.58 46.27 -47.67
N ALA A 814 -29.96 47.23 -48.36
CA ALA A 814 -28.92 48.07 -47.76
C ALA A 814 -29.42 48.83 -46.53
N THR A 815 -30.64 49.37 -46.58
CA THR A 815 -31.29 50.05 -45.44
C THR A 815 -31.48 49.10 -44.25
N GLY A 816 -32.01 47.90 -44.49
CA GLY A 816 -32.19 46.89 -43.44
C GLY A 816 -30.88 46.44 -42.79
N LEU A 817 -29.79 46.35 -43.57
CA LEU A 817 -28.47 46.04 -43.04
C LEU A 817 -27.89 47.18 -42.21
N MET A 818 -28.02 48.44 -42.65
CA MET A 818 -27.60 49.61 -41.85
C MET A 818 -28.36 49.68 -40.52
N GLU A 819 -29.66 49.36 -40.51
CA GLU A 819 -30.43 49.27 -39.27
C GLU A 819 -29.95 48.12 -38.37
N ARG A 820 -29.51 47.00 -38.94
CA ARG A 820 -28.88 45.88 -38.21
C ARG A 820 -27.53 46.28 -37.60
N VAL A 821 -26.72 47.10 -38.28
CA VAL A 821 -25.47 47.68 -37.71
C VAL A 821 -25.79 48.52 -36.48
N LEU A 822 -26.74 49.45 -36.57
CA LEU A 822 -27.13 50.33 -35.44
C LEU A 822 -27.82 49.57 -34.29
N GLY A 823 -28.35 48.39 -34.58
CA GLY A 823 -28.89 47.45 -33.59
C GLY A 823 -27.84 46.49 -33.03
N SER A 824 -26.64 46.45 -33.60
CA SER A 824 -25.52 45.68 -33.05
C SER A 824 -25.01 46.35 -31.78
N ALA A 825 -24.55 45.56 -30.82
CA ALA A 825 -23.95 46.08 -29.59
C ALA A 825 -22.49 46.54 -29.78
N PHE A 826 -22.10 46.89 -31.01
CA PHE A 826 -20.75 47.25 -31.43
C PHE A 826 -20.80 48.54 -32.28
N ASP A 827 -20.20 49.62 -31.79
CA ASP A 827 -20.47 50.99 -32.24
C ASP A 827 -19.46 51.55 -33.26
N ASP A 828 -18.37 50.84 -33.58
CA ASP A 828 -17.32 51.32 -34.48
C ASP A 828 -17.83 51.68 -35.90
N PHE A 829 -18.94 51.10 -36.33
CA PHE A 829 -19.55 51.35 -37.65
C PHE A 829 -20.76 52.29 -37.60
N ASP A 830 -21.21 52.73 -36.42
CA ASP A 830 -22.47 53.48 -36.25
C ASP A 830 -22.51 54.78 -37.04
N ASP A 831 -21.44 55.57 -36.99
CA ASP A 831 -21.40 56.89 -37.60
C ASP A 831 -21.34 56.81 -39.13
N ASP A 832 -20.70 55.79 -39.67
CA ASP A 832 -20.67 55.52 -41.10
C ASP A 832 -22.01 54.92 -41.56
N ALA A 833 -22.60 54.02 -40.79
CA ALA A 833 -23.93 53.45 -41.05
C ALA A 833 -25.02 54.53 -41.06
N ARG A 834 -25.04 55.46 -40.08
CA ARG A 834 -25.98 56.60 -40.07
C ARG A 834 -25.83 57.48 -41.30
N ARG A 835 -24.60 57.74 -41.73
CA ARG A 835 -24.32 58.55 -42.93
C ARG A 835 -24.81 57.88 -44.20
N LEU A 836 -24.59 56.57 -44.34
CA LEU A 836 -25.07 55.82 -45.50
C LEU A 836 -26.59 55.69 -45.49
N LEU A 837 -27.20 55.42 -44.34
CA LEU A 837 -28.65 55.36 -44.15
C LEU A 837 -29.34 56.67 -44.53
N ALA A 838 -28.77 57.82 -44.17
CA ALA A 838 -29.28 59.13 -44.58
C ALA A 838 -29.27 59.31 -46.10
N ARG A 839 -28.17 58.93 -46.77
CA ARG A 839 -28.06 59.00 -48.24
C ARG A 839 -29.07 58.09 -48.95
N LEU A 840 -29.28 56.88 -48.42
CA LEU A 840 -30.23 55.91 -48.97
C LEU A 840 -31.69 56.37 -48.85
N ARG A 841 -32.02 57.17 -47.83
CA ARG A 841 -33.37 57.71 -47.57
C ARG A 841 -33.67 59.00 -48.34
N ASP A 842 -32.65 59.76 -48.72
CA ASP A 842 -32.77 61.03 -49.45
C ASP A 842 -32.77 60.88 -50.99
N SER A 843 -32.46 59.69 -51.52
CA SER A 843 -32.39 59.37 -52.96
C SER A 843 -33.54 58.48 -53.41
#